data_AF-A0A9P1CXQ9-F1
#
_entry.id   AF-A0A9P1CXQ9-F1
#
_cell.length_a   1.000
_cell.length_b   1.000
_cell.length_c   1.000
_cell.angle_alpha   90.00
_cell.angle_beta   90.00
_cell.angle_gamma   90.00
#
_symmetry.space_group_name_H-M   'P 1'
#
loop_
_entity.id
_entity.type
_entity.pdbx_description
1 polymer ?
#
loop_
_entity_poly.entity_id
_entity_poly.type
_entity_poly.pdbx_seq_one_letter_code
_entity_poly.pdbx_strand_id
1 'polypeptide(L)'
;MPEPNAGPPAPELPETDAAKQARLRRLCERKPSGKINVPLALHEKWLKANRDERDSMVDKLDEVGWDKDFKLFYHDRFVTHMTRIIQKSSKLSKKKRRGWHTEESMSTKLKWSKKDRYNKKIDKFYVEIEEEDENVSEDEEIERTEETEVRDGGVSLNRLGRRQGAGVPELPETSDSETDAEGKEKDAKVSNSEWERFKKFADSLLVKCTKLSEIIADLEQALEESGKTPDTGDHKRATKSVQNLENAVKVLEAEFEACEQVKASMAKHKKAMPGSAGETEFSGYNFILWLREKIEAQILKTTLARLTLHLTMKCCSKASGVRENMHPLDAFNLAKSWNWVCDPGLELLHHFAKLIANGDCLLTDLLTYDCPVTGKKRTAGYGSPPHLKRSKQMVESENEFMEYFDRDCEIESSQPGEMDEISLRGARKEKKASDGAACSHVVELAQAEVAHNPRVCPKVREFSAIRLADAEVAVHKFFQRYGLSVPIQVYNAEIAGTKAFPYLKLSDWVLFLWNTGRFARQLVGCSLEQMPAVLTQYWRRFRALFPHHEIFGLEGIDLAHTVPYYSHTDEGRSQKHEPIWILSCHGALGRGTRRFVTEKKRTKPISENEMGLNFLGQTFSTQFLLCTITKQVSNMHPEAISQLLNLFATDAAMLACEGILCDGTRLRLVHIGTKGDLPALGKVGGFTRSFLHVPKRPSTQNPCEGICHLCLGGQEENIRTGAEHFPYEDLRPRPCWEQTMHTVLPWRTEPDMISGLPINREEASGFFCLDLWHIFHLGICKHFVANSLVMIAESDLLPRSSMENKFKSMTDEYVTFCRTNRLAMWITEISRDTLLFPQGSVAPVGKWNKGSCSTTMMLFLEHYCTKFIKGKSDDEQLLLIADGTSAMNRALSTMYGSGYWVNKNCAKSLSRSDGDQRGRDCYD
;
A
#
# COMPACT_ATOMS: atom_id res chain seq x y z
N MET A 1 25.16 -8.19 51.83
CA MET A 1 26.48 -8.81 51.57
C MET A 1 27.22 -7.85 50.64
N PRO A 2 28.42 -7.35 50.98
CA PRO A 2 29.20 -6.55 50.04
C PRO A 2 29.79 -7.47 48.97
N GLU A 3 29.74 -7.04 47.70
CA GLU A 3 30.34 -7.80 46.59
C GLU A 3 31.86 -7.94 46.76
N PRO A 4 32.43 -9.10 46.42
CA PRO A 4 33.87 -9.30 46.49
C PRO A 4 34.55 -8.47 45.40
N ASN A 5 35.46 -7.61 45.84
CA ASN A 5 36.29 -6.74 45.02
C ASN A 5 37.12 -7.60 44.03
N ALA A 6 36.68 -7.68 42.78
CA ALA A 6 37.42 -8.38 41.73
C ALA A 6 38.69 -7.58 41.41
N GLY A 7 39.85 -8.15 41.74
CA GLY A 7 41.14 -7.57 41.38
C GLY A 7 41.28 -7.39 39.86
N PRO A 8 42.22 -6.52 39.42
CA PRO A 8 42.42 -6.24 38.00
C PRO A 8 42.72 -7.54 37.24
N PRO A 9 42.12 -7.74 36.04
CA PRO A 9 42.33 -8.94 35.25
C PRO A 9 43.82 -9.11 34.94
N ALA A 10 44.31 -10.35 35.11
CA ALA A 10 45.69 -10.68 34.78
C ALA A 10 45.97 -10.34 33.31
N PRO A 11 47.15 -9.77 32.99
CA PRO A 11 47.51 -9.45 31.61
C PRO A 11 47.48 -10.72 30.76
N GLU A 12 46.67 -10.71 29.70
CA GLU A 12 46.56 -11.84 28.79
C GLU A 12 47.91 -12.07 28.11
N LEU A 13 48.41 -13.31 28.20
CA LEU A 13 49.61 -13.71 27.48
C LEU A 13 49.35 -13.64 25.97
N PRO A 14 50.30 -13.14 25.16
CA PRO A 14 50.13 -13.05 23.72
C PRO A 14 49.85 -14.44 23.14
N GLU A 15 48.78 -14.51 22.36
CA GLU A 15 48.33 -15.76 21.76
C GLU A 15 49.34 -16.24 20.71
N THR A 16 49.71 -17.53 20.77
CA THR A 16 50.70 -18.11 19.85
C THR A 16 50.15 -18.24 18.43
N ASP A 17 51.01 -18.11 17.41
CA ASP A 17 50.62 -18.24 15.99
C ASP A 17 49.94 -19.58 15.69
N ALA A 18 50.33 -20.64 16.39
CA ALA A 18 49.70 -21.95 16.30
C ALA A 18 48.23 -21.93 16.75
N ALA A 19 47.89 -21.16 17.78
CA ALA A 19 46.52 -21.00 18.24
C ALA A 19 45.68 -20.20 17.24
N LYS A 20 46.25 -19.15 16.63
CA LYS A 20 45.58 -18.37 15.57
C LYS A 20 45.29 -19.21 14.32
N GLN A 21 46.26 -19.99 13.87
CA GLN A 21 46.08 -20.92 12.76
C GLN A 21 45.05 -22.02 13.07
N ALA A 22 45.01 -22.52 14.31
CA ALA A 22 43.99 -23.47 14.73
C ALA A 22 42.57 -22.86 14.73
N ARG A 23 42.42 -21.56 15.03
CA ARG A 23 41.14 -20.84 14.93
C ARG A 23 40.67 -20.74 13.48
N LEU A 24 41.54 -20.28 12.57
CA LEU A 24 41.23 -20.19 11.14
C LEU A 24 40.84 -21.55 10.57
N ARG A 25 41.59 -22.61 10.92
CA ARG A 25 41.25 -23.99 10.55
C ARG A 25 39.87 -24.41 11.04
N ARG A 26 39.52 -24.13 12.31
CA ARG A 26 38.19 -24.49 12.84
C ARG A 26 37.05 -23.78 12.11
N LEU A 27 37.30 -22.61 11.55
CA LEU A 27 36.33 -21.83 10.79
C LEU A 27 36.16 -22.38 9.37
N CYS A 28 37.27 -22.61 8.67
CA CYS A 28 37.29 -22.95 7.26
C CYS A 28 37.17 -24.45 6.98
N GLU A 29 37.61 -25.33 7.87
CA GLU A 29 37.63 -26.79 7.64
C GLU A 29 36.21 -27.40 7.71
N ARG A 30 35.93 -28.31 6.75
CA ARG A 30 34.68 -29.06 6.71
C ARG A 30 34.59 -29.98 7.93
N LYS A 31 33.50 -29.90 8.68
CA LYS A 31 33.29 -30.76 9.86
C LYS A 31 32.99 -32.20 9.44
N PRO A 32 33.23 -33.20 10.32
CA PRO A 32 32.84 -34.59 10.06
C PRO A 32 31.35 -34.76 9.71
N SER A 33 30.49 -33.84 10.14
CA SER A 33 29.06 -33.79 9.79
C SER A 33 28.78 -33.34 8.34
N GLY A 34 29.81 -33.00 7.55
CA GLY A 34 29.68 -32.44 6.21
C GLY A 34 29.37 -30.93 6.18
N LYS A 35 29.05 -30.32 7.33
CA LYS A 35 28.75 -28.88 7.47
C LYS A 35 30.03 -28.05 7.33
N ILE A 36 29.94 -26.96 6.55
CA ILE A 36 30.97 -25.94 6.40
C ILE A 36 30.40 -24.65 7.02
N ASN A 37 31.18 -23.95 7.84
CA ASN A 37 30.71 -22.71 8.49
C ASN A 37 30.89 -21.49 7.57
N VAL A 38 31.89 -21.54 6.68
CA VAL A 38 32.14 -20.50 5.66
C VAL A 38 31.53 -20.88 4.29
N PRO A 39 31.30 -19.91 3.38
CA PRO A 39 30.93 -20.20 1.99
C PRO A 39 31.94 -21.14 1.31
N LEU A 40 31.45 -21.98 0.39
CA LEU A 40 32.26 -23.02 -0.28
C LEU A 40 33.51 -22.44 -0.95
N ALA A 41 33.40 -21.28 -1.61
CA ALA A 41 34.53 -20.61 -2.25
C ALA A 41 35.65 -20.21 -1.26
N LEU A 42 35.28 -19.81 -0.03
CA LEU A 42 36.26 -19.46 1.00
C LEU A 42 36.93 -20.72 1.60
N HIS A 43 36.16 -21.80 1.76
CA HIS A 43 36.71 -23.11 2.13
C HIS A 43 37.72 -23.60 1.08
N GLU A 44 37.39 -23.54 -0.20
CA GLU A 44 38.27 -23.94 -1.30
C GLU A 44 39.52 -23.07 -1.39
N LYS A 45 39.39 -21.75 -1.17
CA LYS A 45 40.54 -20.85 -1.09
C LYS A 45 41.47 -21.24 0.07
N TRP A 46 40.94 -21.44 1.27
CA TRP A 46 41.75 -21.88 2.42
C TRP A 46 42.44 -23.23 2.20
N LEU A 47 41.74 -24.17 1.53
CA LEU A 47 42.27 -25.50 1.22
C LEU A 47 43.46 -25.41 0.26
N LYS A 48 43.36 -24.58 -0.78
CA LYS A 48 44.39 -24.35 -1.80
C LYS A 48 45.46 -23.35 -1.37
N ALA A 49 45.19 -22.54 -0.34
CA ALA A 49 46.07 -21.48 0.10
C ALA A 49 47.42 -22.02 0.58
N ASN A 50 48.49 -21.35 0.13
CA ASN A 50 49.84 -21.56 0.66
C ASN A 50 49.97 -20.97 2.08
N ARG A 51 51.14 -21.09 2.72
CA ARG A 51 51.35 -20.63 4.08
C ARG A 51 51.10 -19.12 4.22
N ASP A 52 51.63 -18.32 3.31
CA ASP A 52 51.55 -16.87 3.36
C ASP A 52 50.10 -16.37 3.15
N GLU A 53 49.34 -17.02 2.28
CA GLU A 53 47.92 -16.74 2.09
C GLU A 53 47.09 -17.11 3.34
N ARG A 54 47.46 -18.19 4.04
CA ARG A 54 46.81 -18.55 5.31
C ARG A 54 47.17 -17.58 6.43
N ASP A 55 48.41 -17.11 6.49
CA ASP A 55 48.84 -16.08 7.44
C ASP A 55 48.10 -14.76 7.15
N SER A 56 47.94 -14.36 5.89
CA SER A 56 47.11 -13.21 5.51
C SER A 56 45.64 -13.37 5.92
N MET A 57 45.08 -14.58 5.81
CA MET A 57 43.73 -14.88 6.30
C MET A 57 43.63 -14.82 7.82
N VAL A 58 44.69 -15.16 8.56
CA VAL A 58 44.77 -15.00 10.01
C VAL A 58 44.79 -13.51 10.38
N ASP A 59 45.60 -12.71 9.70
CA ASP A 59 45.67 -11.25 9.94
C ASP A 59 44.30 -10.60 9.73
N LYS A 60 43.57 -11.00 8.68
CA LYS A 60 42.18 -10.54 8.45
C LYS A 60 41.19 -11.03 9.49
N LEU A 61 41.42 -12.18 10.11
CA LEU A 61 40.59 -12.67 11.21
C LEU A 61 40.85 -11.87 12.49
N ASP A 62 42.11 -11.50 12.74
CA ASP A 62 42.53 -10.67 13.88
C ASP A 62 42.07 -9.22 13.73
N GLU A 63 42.15 -8.63 12.52
CA GLU A 63 41.62 -7.29 12.21
C GLU A 63 40.13 -7.15 12.55
N VAL A 64 39.37 -8.25 12.42
CA VAL A 64 37.92 -8.26 12.70
C VAL A 64 37.65 -8.33 14.21
N GLY A 65 38.67 -8.57 15.05
CA GLY A 65 38.54 -8.64 16.50
C GLY A 65 37.82 -9.91 16.96
N TRP A 66 38.18 -11.07 16.38
CA TRP A 66 37.50 -12.32 16.69
C TRP A 66 37.60 -12.71 18.17
N ASP A 67 36.44 -12.78 18.83
CA ASP A 67 36.28 -13.25 20.21
C ASP A 67 35.56 -14.61 20.25
N LYS A 68 36.01 -15.52 21.14
CA LYS A 68 35.41 -16.84 21.39
C LYS A 68 33.97 -16.75 21.91
N ASP A 69 33.61 -15.66 22.57
CA ASP A 69 32.28 -15.50 23.19
C ASP A 69 31.26 -14.89 22.22
N PHE A 70 31.71 -14.21 21.16
CA PHE A 70 30.87 -13.55 20.15
C PHE A 70 30.97 -14.20 18.76
N LYS A 71 31.05 -15.54 18.72
CA LYS A 71 31.28 -16.34 17.50
C LYS A 71 30.40 -15.97 16.30
N LEU A 72 29.13 -15.63 16.49
CA LEU A 72 28.20 -15.36 15.38
C LEU A 72 28.45 -14.01 14.71
N PHE A 73 28.83 -12.99 15.47
CA PHE A 73 28.97 -11.62 14.96
C PHE A 73 30.25 -11.43 14.15
N TYR A 74 31.37 -11.90 14.69
CA TYR A 74 32.68 -11.78 14.03
C TYR A 74 32.85 -12.75 12.85
N HIS A 75 32.14 -13.88 12.88
CA HIS A 75 32.08 -14.82 11.76
C HIS A 75 31.56 -14.15 10.48
N ASP A 76 30.42 -13.44 10.56
CA ASP A 76 29.82 -12.80 9.40
C ASP A 76 30.68 -11.67 8.84
N ARG A 77 31.36 -10.90 9.69
CA ARG A 77 32.31 -9.87 9.26
C ARG A 77 33.51 -10.45 8.51
N PHE A 78 34.14 -11.48 9.06
CA PHE A 78 35.26 -12.17 8.41
C PHE A 78 34.84 -12.80 7.08
N VAL A 79 33.72 -13.53 7.06
CA VAL A 79 33.18 -14.16 5.85
C VAL A 79 32.85 -13.12 4.78
N THR A 80 32.23 -12.00 5.16
CA THR A 80 31.88 -10.92 4.23
C THR A 80 33.14 -10.30 3.63
N HIS A 81 34.14 -10.01 4.45
CA HIS A 81 35.40 -9.41 4.01
C HIS A 81 36.16 -10.31 3.04
N MET A 82 36.34 -11.59 3.40
CA MET A 82 37.02 -12.57 2.57
C MET A 82 36.27 -12.88 1.27
N THR A 83 34.92 -12.92 1.31
CA THR A 83 34.10 -13.11 0.11
C THR A 83 34.27 -11.94 -0.86
N ARG A 84 34.38 -10.69 -0.37
CA ARG A 84 34.69 -9.53 -1.22
C ARG A 84 36.07 -9.62 -1.85
N ILE A 85 37.08 -10.08 -1.11
CA ILE A 85 38.44 -10.29 -1.64
C ILE A 85 38.41 -11.32 -2.77
N ILE A 86 37.77 -12.47 -2.56
CA ILE A 86 37.61 -13.52 -3.57
C ILE A 86 36.85 -13.01 -4.80
N GLN A 87 35.79 -12.22 -4.59
CA GLN A 87 35.03 -11.64 -5.69
C GLN A 87 35.83 -10.60 -6.47
N LYS A 88 36.64 -9.77 -5.81
CA LYS A 88 37.52 -8.80 -6.46
C LYS A 88 38.57 -9.51 -7.31
N SER A 89 39.26 -10.54 -6.78
CA SER A 89 40.24 -11.31 -7.55
C SER A 89 39.61 -12.03 -8.75
N SER A 90 38.38 -12.54 -8.61
CA SER A 90 37.66 -13.17 -9.73
C SER A 90 37.14 -12.21 -10.81
N LYS A 91 36.98 -10.92 -10.48
CA LYS A 91 36.51 -9.89 -11.42
C LYS A 91 37.64 -9.30 -12.25
N LEU A 92 38.87 -9.31 -11.73
CA LEU A 92 40.06 -8.82 -12.42
C LEU A 92 40.53 -9.76 -13.55
N SER A 93 40.12 -11.03 -13.56
CA SER A 93 40.59 -12.04 -14.52
C SER A 93 39.70 -12.25 -15.76
N LYS A 94 38.69 -11.41 -16.02
CA LYS A 94 37.72 -11.63 -17.12
C LYS A 94 37.57 -10.39 -18.02
N LYS A 95 38.16 -10.42 -19.21
CA LYS A 95 37.86 -9.45 -20.28
C LYS A 95 36.62 -9.90 -21.04
N LYS A 96 35.68 -8.97 -21.25
CA LYS A 96 34.50 -9.19 -22.07
C LYS A 96 34.65 -8.48 -23.40
N ARG A 97 34.50 -9.22 -24.50
CA ARG A 97 34.36 -8.62 -25.84
C ARG A 97 32.90 -8.71 -26.28
N ARG A 98 32.39 -7.61 -26.83
CA ARG A 98 31.02 -7.51 -27.34
C ARG A 98 31.05 -7.14 -28.82
N GLY A 99 30.26 -7.84 -29.64
CA GLY A 99 30.21 -7.57 -31.08
C GLY A 99 29.00 -8.18 -31.76
N TRP A 100 28.66 -7.64 -32.92
CA TRP A 100 27.67 -8.24 -33.82
C TRP A 100 28.33 -9.29 -34.69
N HIS A 101 27.83 -10.51 -34.68
CA HIS A 101 28.34 -11.65 -35.44
C HIS A 101 27.26 -12.20 -36.39
N THR A 102 27.64 -12.50 -37.62
CA THR A 102 26.77 -13.21 -38.57
C THR A 102 26.69 -14.69 -38.20
N GLU A 103 25.67 -15.41 -38.69
CA GLU A 103 25.52 -16.85 -38.46
C GLU A 103 26.78 -17.64 -38.87
N GLU A 104 27.41 -17.27 -39.99
CA GLU A 104 28.66 -17.86 -40.46
C GLU A 104 29.84 -17.55 -39.52
N SER A 105 29.93 -16.33 -38.99
CA SER A 105 30.95 -15.96 -37.99
C SER A 105 30.74 -16.67 -36.65
N MET A 106 29.49 -16.93 -36.26
CA MET A 106 29.16 -17.66 -35.03
C MET A 106 29.61 -19.13 -35.12
N SER A 107 29.36 -19.76 -36.28
CA SER A 107 29.77 -21.14 -36.54
C SER A 107 31.30 -21.27 -36.62
N THR A 108 31.97 -20.38 -37.35
CA THR A 108 33.41 -20.50 -37.63
C THR A 108 34.32 -19.98 -36.52
N LYS A 109 34.02 -18.82 -35.93
CA LYS A 109 34.91 -18.19 -34.93
C LYS A 109 34.64 -18.66 -33.51
N LEU A 110 33.38 -18.91 -33.16
CA LEU A 110 32.98 -19.30 -31.80
C LEU A 110 32.71 -20.80 -31.63
N LYS A 111 32.86 -21.58 -32.72
CA LYS A 111 32.66 -23.04 -32.75
C LYS A 111 31.29 -23.46 -32.18
N TRP A 112 30.28 -22.61 -32.31
CA TRP A 112 28.97 -22.84 -31.71
C TRP A 112 28.17 -23.82 -32.58
N SER A 113 27.87 -25.03 -32.07
CA SER A 113 27.20 -26.08 -32.84
C SER A 113 25.98 -26.68 -32.14
N LYS A 114 24.77 -26.14 -32.41
CA LYS A 114 23.53 -26.92 -32.66
C LYS A 114 22.26 -26.06 -32.77
N LYS A 115 21.51 -26.37 -33.84
CA LYS A 115 20.05 -26.37 -34.06
C LYS A 115 19.15 -25.77 -32.95
N ASP A 116 18.96 -24.46 -32.96
CA ASP A 116 17.75 -23.82 -32.45
C ASP A 116 16.81 -23.50 -33.62
N ARG A 117 15.61 -24.08 -33.62
CA ARG A 117 14.55 -23.77 -34.60
C ARG A 117 13.72 -22.62 -34.05
N TYR A 118 14.18 -21.37 -34.10
CA TYR A 118 13.28 -20.21 -34.13
C TYR A 118 13.96 -18.98 -34.76
N ASN A 119 13.25 -18.40 -35.73
CA ASN A 119 13.44 -17.10 -36.39
C ASN A 119 14.45 -16.99 -37.56
N LYS A 120 13.99 -17.34 -38.78
CA LYS A 120 14.72 -17.18 -40.07
C LYS A 120 14.92 -15.73 -40.56
N LYS A 121 14.76 -14.71 -39.72
CA LYS A 121 14.74 -13.28 -40.13
C LYS A 121 15.80 -12.40 -39.44
N ILE A 122 16.77 -12.97 -38.74
CA ILE A 122 17.81 -12.21 -38.03
C ILE A 122 19.18 -12.52 -38.65
N ASP A 123 19.78 -11.54 -39.33
CA ASP A 123 21.04 -11.71 -40.07
C ASP A 123 22.31 -11.49 -39.22
N LYS A 124 22.17 -10.90 -38.02
CA LYS A 124 23.29 -10.63 -37.09
C LYS A 124 22.86 -10.86 -35.64
N PHE A 125 23.71 -11.53 -34.88
CA PHE A 125 23.55 -11.81 -33.45
C PHE A 125 24.51 -10.93 -32.65
N TYR A 126 24.01 -10.21 -31.65
CA TYR A 126 24.90 -9.53 -30.70
C TYR A 126 25.35 -10.52 -29.64
N VAL A 127 26.65 -10.75 -29.54
CA VAL A 127 27.21 -11.78 -28.67
C VAL A 127 28.25 -11.16 -27.75
N GLU A 128 28.17 -11.55 -26.48
CA GLU A 128 29.13 -11.21 -25.45
C GLU A 128 29.92 -12.47 -25.11
N ILE A 129 31.24 -12.43 -25.33
CA ILE A 129 32.13 -13.57 -25.12
C ILE A 129 33.02 -13.23 -23.93
N GLU A 130 33.02 -14.11 -22.92
CA GLU A 130 33.99 -14.09 -21.82
C GLU A 130 35.17 -14.99 -22.23
N GLU A 131 36.33 -14.39 -22.49
CA GLU A 131 37.59 -15.13 -22.68
C GLU A 131 38.28 -15.26 -21.31
N GLU A 132 38.67 -16.47 -20.94
CA GLU A 132 39.55 -16.72 -19.78
C GLU A 132 40.98 -16.52 -20.27
N ASP A 133 41.68 -15.48 -19.80
CA ASP A 133 43.09 -15.26 -20.12
C ASP A 133 43.94 -16.35 -19.42
N GLU A 134 44.64 -17.19 -20.19
CA GLU A 134 45.72 -18.03 -19.66
C GLU A 134 46.98 -17.17 -19.50
N ASN A 135 47.37 -16.94 -18.24
CA ASN A 135 48.66 -16.38 -17.76
C ASN A 135 49.10 -15.02 -18.33
N VAL A 136 48.80 -13.95 -17.58
CA VAL A 136 49.57 -12.70 -17.61
C VAL A 136 50.49 -12.70 -16.39
N SER A 137 51.79 -12.43 -16.57
CA SER A 137 52.76 -12.36 -15.48
C SER A 137 52.56 -11.10 -14.61
N GLU A 138 52.79 -11.24 -13.30
CA GLU A 138 52.54 -10.24 -12.24
C GLU A 138 53.12 -8.83 -12.49
N ASP A 139 54.14 -8.70 -13.36
CA ASP A 139 54.81 -7.42 -13.61
C ASP A 139 53.99 -6.41 -14.45
N GLU A 140 52.96 -6.84 -15.18
CA GLU A 140 52.06 -5.93 -15.93
C GLU A 140 50.87 -5.39 -15.10
N GLU A 141 50.69 -5.87 -13.86
CA GLU A 141 49.51 -5.58 -13.04
C GLU A 141 49.68 -4.31 -12.16
N ILE A 142 50.92 -3.89 -11.87
CA ILE A 142 51.20 -2.76 -10.96
C ILE A 142 50.97 -1.40 -11.65
N GLU A 143 51.24 -1.28 -12.94
CA GLU A 143 51.15 0.00 -13.68
C GLU A 143 49.71 0.45 -14.01
N ARG A 144 48.71 -0.42 -13.84
CA ARG A 144 47.33 -0.15 -14.26
C ARG A 144 46.40 0.35 -13.14
N THR A 145 46.93 0.51 -11.93
CA THR A 145 46.14 0.72 -10.71
C THR A 145 45.72 2.19 -10.44
N GLU A 146 46.18 3.15 -11.24
CA GLU A 146 45.95 4.59 -10.94
C GLU A 146 44.83 5.29 -11.72
N GLU A 147 44.09 4.61 -12.61
CA GLU A 147 42.99 5.26 -13.32
C GLU A 147 41.65 4.51 -13.19
N THR A 148 40.65 5.27 -12.75
CA THR A 148 39.18 5.10 -12.91
C THR A 148 38.35 4.36 -11.84
N GLU A 149 37.65 5.18 -11.04
CA GLU A 149 36.41 4.88 -10.31
C GLU A 149 35.15 4.94 -11.20
N VAL A 150 34.02 4.42 -10.67
CA VAL A 150 32.59 4.77 -10.93
C VAL A 150 31.72 3.80 -11.79
N ARG A 151 30.76 3.13 -11.09
CA ARG A 151 29.35 2.69 -11.44
C ARG A 151 29.09 1.80 -12.69
N ASP A 152 28.03 0.99 -12.82
CA ASP A 152 26.97 0.37 -12.00
C ASP A 152 26.15 -0.55 -12.96
N GLY A 153 25.35 -1.49 -12.40
CA GLY A 153 24.22 -2.23 -13.02
C GLY A 153 24.54 -3.32 -14.06
N GLY A 154 23.83 -4.46 -14.15
CA GLY A 154 22.54 -4.91 -13.63
C GLY A 154 21.69 -5.46 -14.80
N VAL A 155 21.44 -6.77 -14.87
CA VAL A 155 20.50 -7.37 -15.86
C VAL A 155 19.68 -8.51 -15.23
N SER A 156 18.37 -8.47 -15.46
CA SER A 156 17.33 -9.40 -15.00
C SER A 156 16.79 -10.27 -16.14
N LEU A 157 16.40 -11.51 -15.80
CA LEU A 157 15.69 -12.52 -16.60
C LEU A 157 14.19 -12.23 -16.81
N ASN A 158 13.61 -12.87 -17.85
CA ASN A 158 12.30 -13.61 -17.92
C ASN A 158 12.03 -14.00 -19.41
N ARG A 159 11.34 -15.07 -19.86
CA ARG A 159 10.28 -15.95 -19.33
C ARG A 159 10.04 -17.13 -20.33
N LEU A 160 9.56 -18.29 -19.87
CA LEU A 160 8.73 -19.27 -20.64
C LEU A 160 7.24 -18.95 -20.33
N GLY A 161 6.17 -19.25 -21.06
CA GLY A 161 5.83 -20.16 -22.15
C GLY A 161 4.43 -20.75 -21.84
N ARG A 162 3.42 -20.62 -22.71
CA ARG A 162 2.04 -21.16 -22.54
C ARG A 162 1.63 -21.93 -23.81
N ARG A 163 0.87 -23.03 -23.67
CA ARG A 163 0.26 -23.81 -24.76
C ARG A 163 -1.28 -23.88 -24.65
N GLN A 164 -1.92 -23.95 -25.82
CA GLN A 164 -3.34 -24.20 -26.17
C GLN A 164 -3.71 -25.70 -25.95
N GLY A 165 -4.94 -26.23 -25.97
CA GLY A 165 -6.30 -25.80 -26.35
C GLY A 165 -7.24 -27.05 -26.46
N ALA A 166 -8.50 -26.83 -26.88
CA ALA A 166 -9.56 -27.81 -27.26
C ALA A 166 -10.28 -28.57 -26.11
N GLY A 167 -11.58 -28.88 -26.12
CA GLY A 167 -12.68 -28.73 -27.07
C GLY A 167 -14.01 -29.16 -26.39
N VAL A 168 -15.15 -28.74 -26.92
CA VAL A 168 -16.53 -28.98 -26.45
C VAL A 168 -17.14 -30.19 -27.17
N PRO A 169 -18.09 -30.94 -26.57
CA PRO A 169 -19.32 -31.25 -27.30
C PRO A 169 -20.63 -31.10 -26.50
N GLU A 170 -21.71 -30.99 -27.27
CA GLU A 170 -23.10 -30.64 -26.96
C GLU A 170 -23.95 -31.71 -26.23
N LEU A 171 -25.10 -31.24 -25.74
CA LEU A 171 -26.20 -31.91 -25.03
C LEU A 171 -27.11 -32.77 -25.94
N PRO A 172 -28.03 -33.54 -25.34
CA PRO A 172 -29.43 -33.41 -25.77
C PRO A 172 -30.46 -33.28 -24.64
N GLU A 173 -31.61 -32.72 -25.05
CA GLU A 173 -32.80 -32.31 -24.31
C GLU A 173 -33.70 -33.48 -23.86
N THR A 174 -34.51 -33.27 -22.81
CA THR A 174 -35.84 -33.91 -22.65
C THR A 174 -36.81 -32.97 -21.92
N SER A 175 -38.06 -33.05 -22.37
CA SER A 175 -39.26 -32.31 -21.99
C SER A 175 -39.96 -32.87 -20.73
N ASP A 176 -40.84 -32.08 -20.09
CA ASP A 176 -42.28 -32.39 -19.97
C ASP A 176 -43.07 -31.42 -19.04
N SER A 177 -44.21 -30.97 -19.58
CA SER A 177 -45.54 -30.54 -19.05
C SER A 177 -45.72 -30.11 -17.58
N GLU A 178 -46.14 -28.87 -17.30
CA GLU A 178 -47.53 -28.30 -17.17
C GLU A 178 -48.04 -28.23 -15.71
N THR A 179 -48.36 -27.01 -15.21
CA THR A 179 -49.72 -26.59 -14.78
C THR A 179 -49.74 -25.17 -14.16
N ASP A 180 -50.62 -24.37 -14.75
CA ASP A 180 -51.20 -23.04 -14.51
C ASP A 180 -51.12 -22.32 -13.14
N ALA A 181 -50.53 -21.11 -13.17
CA ALA A 181 -50.93 -19.94 -12.36
C ALA A 181 -50.41 -18.61 -12.96
N GLU A 182 -50.61 -18.34 -14.27
CA GLU A 182 -49.96 -17.21 -14.97
C GLU A 182 -50.95 -16.11 -15.41
N GLY A 183 -51.19 -15.13 -14.53
CA GLY A 183 -51.84 -13.86 -14.89
C GLY A 183 -51.02 -12.61 -14.57
N LYS A 184 -50.05 -12.69 -13.64
CA LYS A 184 -49.19 -11.56 -13.24
C LYS A 184 -47.68 -11.83 -13.43
N GLU A 185 -47.32 -13.06 -13.76
CA GLU A 185 -45.92 -13.47 -13.99
C GLU A 185 -45.48 -13.25 -15.44
N LYS A 186 -46.40 -13.18 -16.40
CA LYS A 186 -46.08 -12.98 -17.82
C LYS A 186 -45.51 -11.59 -18.10
N ASP A 187 -46.05 -10.54 -17.49
CA ASP A 187 -45.55 -9.17 -17.72
C ASP A 187 -44.16 -8.96 -17.08
N ALA A 188 -43.88 -9.59 -15.93
CA ALA A 188 -42.57 -9.59 -15.30
C ALA A 188 -41.54 -10.47 -16.05
N LYS A 189 -41.95 -11.62 -16.59
CA LYS A 189 -41.11 -12.50 -17.43
C LYS A 189 -40.77 -11.86 -18.78
N VAL A 190 -41.72 -11.15 -19.41
CA VAL A 190 -41.48 -10.41 -20.66
C VAL A 190 -40.45 -9.30 -20.41
N SER A 191 -40.62 -8.51 -19.34
CA SER A 191 -39.66 -7.46 -18.92
C SER A 191 -38.24 -8.00 -18.66
N ASN A 192 -38.11 -9.14 -17.97
CA ASN A 192 -36.80 -9.71 -17.65
C ASN A 192 -36.10 -10.31 -18.88
N SER A 193 -36.87 -10.87 -19.82
CA SER A 193 -36.33 -11.40 -21.09
C SER A 193 -35.84 -10.30 -22.04
N GLU A 194 -36.53 -9.16 -22.07
CA GLU A 194 -36.12 -7.98 -22.83
C GLU A 194 -34.88 -7.33 -22.23
N TRP A 195 -34.80 -7.29 -20.90
CA TRP A 195 -33.59 -6.82 -20.18
C TRP A 195 -32.37 -7.70 -20.45
N GLU A 196 -32.50 -9.03 -20.43
CA GLU A 196 -31.40 -9.94 -20.76
C GLU A 196 -31.00 -9.87 -22.24
N ARG A 197 -31.95 -9.61 -23.16
CA ARG A 197 -31.62 -9.30 -24.57
C ARG A 197 -30.84 -8.00 -24.69
N PHE A 198 -31.25 -6.96 -23.97
CA PHE A 198 -30.56 -5.67 -23.94
C PHE A 198 -29.14 -5.78 -23.35
N LYS A 199 -28.96 -6.56 -22.29
CA LYS A 199 -27.65 -6.82 -21.68
C LYS A 199 -26.71 -7.55 -22.64
N LYS A 200 -27.19 -8.60 -23.31
CA LYS A 200 -26.42 -9.30 -24.35
C LYS A 200 -26.05 -8.38 -25.52
N PHE A 201 -26.94 -7.47 -25.91
CA PHE A 201 -26.68 -6.45 -26.90
C PHE A 201 -25.59 -5.48 -26.44
N ALA A 202 -25.68 -4.94 -25.22
CA ALA A 202 -24.69 -4.01 -24.66
C ALA A 202 -23.29 -4.65 -24.52
N ASP A 203 -23.22 -5.90 -24.06
CA ASP A 203 -21.96 -6.66 -23.97
C ASP A 203 -21.36 -6.91 -25.36
N SER A 204 -22.19 -7.25 -26.35
CA SER A 204 -21.75 -7.40 -27.75
C SER A 204 -21.17 -6.11 -28.31
N LEU A 205 -21.79 -4.97 -27.99
CA LEU A 205 -21.38 -3.65 -28.45
C LEU A 205 -20.04 -3.23 -27.82
N LEU A 206 -19.85 -3.47 -26.52
CA LEU A 206 -18.59 -3.21 -25.82
C LEU A 206 -17.42 -4.02 -26.40
N VAL A 207 -17.64 -5.30 -26.72
CA VAL A 207 -16.64 -6.16 -27.38
C VAL A 207 -16.28 -5.61 -28.76
N LYS A 208 -17.26 -5.13 -29.53
CA LYS A 208 -17.03 -4.54 -30.86
C LYS A 208 -16.29 -3.20 -30.78
N CYS A 209 -16.61 -2.33 -29.81
CA CYS A 209 -15.87 -1.08 -29.57
C CYS A 209 -14.42 -1.33 -29.19
N THR A 210 -14.14 -2.40 -28.43
CA THR A 210 -12.76 -2.79 -28.06
C THR A 210 -11.97 -3.20 -29.31
N LYS A 211 -12.55 -4.02 -30.18
CA LYS A 211 -11.92 -4.40 -31.47
C LYS A 211 -11.69 -3.21 -32.40
N LEU A 212 -12.58 -2.21 -32.39
CA LEU A 212 -12.39 -1.00 -33.17
C LEU A 212 -11.17 -0.20 -32.69
N SER A 213 -10.99 -0.05 -31.37
CA SER A 213 -9.83 0.61 -30.78
C SER A 213 -8.52 -0.11 -31.12
N GLU A 214 -8.53 -1.45 -31.18
CA GLU A 214 -7.37 -2.24 -31.65
C GLU A 214 -7.05 -1.97 -33.13
N ILE A 215 -8.06 -1.91 -34.00
CA ILE A 215 -7.86 -1.59 -35.43
C ILE A 215 -7.32 -0.16 -35.61
N ILE A 216 -7.77 0.80 -34.79
CA ILE A 216 -7.27 2.18 -34.80
C ILE A 216 -5.80 2.22 -34.37
N ALA A 217 -5.43 1.53 -33.29
CA ALA A 217 -4.04 1.46 -32.83
C ALA A 217 -3.11 0.80 -33.88
N ASP A 218 -3.57 -0.28 -34.53
CA ASP A 218 -2.83 -0.92 -35.63
C ASP A 218 -2.65 0.01 -36.84
N LEU A 219 -3.63 0.88 -37.11
CA LEU A 219 -3.56 1.90 -38.16
C LEU A 219 -2.59 3.03 -37.81
N GLU A 220 -2.63 3.53 -36.57
CA GLU A 220 -1.71 4.56 -36.07
C GLU A 220 -0.27 4.07 -36.14
N GLN A 221 -0.02 2.83 -35.71
CA GLN A 221 1.31 2.21 -35.79
C GLN A 221 1.76 2.03 -37.25
N ALA A 222 0.89 1.56 -38.14
CA ALA A 222 1.24 1.40 -39.56
C ALA A 222 1.57 2.74 -40.24
N LEU A 223 0.88 3.82 -39.85
CA LEU A 223 1.17 5.17 -40.32
C LEU A 223 2.53 5.68 -39.82
N GLU A 224 2.85 5.47 -38.55
CA GLU A 224 4.13 5.86 -37.95
C GLU A 224 5.31 5.09 -38.57
N GLU A 225 5.11 3.80 -38.89
CA GLU A 225 6.08 2.96 -39.61
C GLU A 225 6.30 3.44 -41.06
N SER A 226 5.25 3.89 -41.75
CA SER A 226 5.29 4.32 -43.17
C SER A 226 6.02 5.64 -43.44
N GLY A 227 6.38 6.40 -42.39
CA GLY A 227 7.20 7.62 -42.47
C GLY A 227 8.64 7.40 -42.96
N LYS A 228 9.04 6.15 -43.20
CA LYS A 228 10.34 5.76 -43.78
C LYS A 228 10.08 5.09 -45.13
N THR A 229 10.37 5.81 -46.23
CA THR A 229 10.28 5.42 -47.66
C THR A 229 9.38 4.21 -48.00
N PRO A 230 8.22 4.41 -48.66
CA PRO A 230 7.21 3.36 -48.79
C PRO A 230 7.63 2.26 -49.78
N ASP A 231 7.69 1.01 -49.31
CA ASP A 231 7.61 -0.16 -50.18
C ASP A 231 6.12 -0.52 -50.43
N THR A 232 5.84 -1.14 -51.57
CA THR A 232 4.54 -1.64 -52.04
C THR A 232 3.79 -2.53 -51.02
N GLY A 233 4.50 -3.10 -50.04
CA GLY A 233 3.91 -3.86 -48.94
C GLY A 233 3.10 -3.02 -47.95
N ASP A 234 3.55 -1.81 -47.64
CA ASP A 234 2.93 -0.95 -46.62
C ASP A 234 1.61 -0.36 -47.11
N HIS A 235 1.53 -0.09 -48.41
CA HIS A 235 0.30 0.41 -49.04
C HIS A 235 -0.83 -0.65 -48.99
N LYS A 236 -0.51 -1.93 -49.17
CA LYS A 236 -1.52 -3.01 -49.05
C LYS A 236 -2.00 -3.19 -47.62
N ARG A 237 -1.10 -3.06 -46.63
CA ARG A 237 -1.44 -3.15 -45.21
C ARG A 237 -2.36 -2.00 -44.81
N ALA A 238 -2.02 -0.77 -45.20
CA ALA A 238 -2.85 0.41 -44.97
C ALA A 238 -4.24 0.28 -45.63
N THR A 239 -4.31 -0.12 -46.90
CA THR A 239 -5.60 -0.31 -47.60
C THR A 239 -6.47 -1.39 -46.93
N LYS A 240 -5.86 -2.49 -46.46
CA LYS A 240 -6.59 -3.54 -45.73
C LYS A 240 -7.12 -3.05 -44.39
N SER A 241 -6.33 -2.28 -43.65
CA SER A 241 -6.76 -1.71 -42.38
C SER A 241 -7.85 -0.66 -42.56
N VAL A 242 -7.82 0.13 -43.64
CA VAL A 242 -8.92 1.02 -44.03
C VAL A 242 -10.19 0.21 -44.27
N GLN A 243 -10.15 -0.83 -45.11
CA GLN A 243 -11.32 -1.66 -45.42
C GLN A 243 -11.92 -2.29 -44.16
N ASN A 244 -11.07 -2.74 -43.23
CA ASN A 244 -11.51 -3.28 -41.94
C ASN A 244 -12.21 -2.21 -41.08
N LEU A 245 -11.68 -0.98 -41.07
CA LEU A 245 -12.31 0.14 -40.38
C LEU A 245 -13.66 0.49 -40.99
N GLU A 246 -13.78 0.49 -42.32
CA GLU A 246 -15.06 0.75 -43.00
C GLU A 246 -16.13 -0.27 -42.65
N ASN A 247 -15.74 -1.55 -42.63
CA ASN A 247 -16.64 -2.63 -42.28
C ASN A 247 -17.07 -2.53 -40.81
N ALA A 248 -16.17 -2.15 -39.92
CA ALA A 248 -16.48 -1.97 -38.51
C ALA A 248 -17.42 -0.78 -38.27
N VAL A 249 -17.26 0.33 -39.01
CA VAL A 249 -18.17 1.49 -38.97
C VAL A 249 -19.57 1.10 -39.44
N LYS A 250 -19.70 0.37 -40.56
CA LYS A 250 -21.01 -0.10 -41.05
C LYS A 250 -21.74 -0.97 -40.02
N VAL A 251 -21.01 -1.82 -39.29
CA VAL A 251 -21.59 -2.61 -38.20
C VAL A 251 -22.07 -1.72 -37.06
N LEU A 252 -21.30 -0.68 -36.69
CA LEU A 252 -21.70 0.25 -35.62
C LEU A 252 -22.92 1.09 -36.01
N GLU A 253 -23.02 1.53 -37.27
CA GLU A 253 -24.18 2.24 -37.80
C GLU A 253 -25.46 1.38 -37.71
N ALA A 254 -25.38 0.10 -38.10
CA ALA A 254 -26.51 -0.83 -37.99
C ALA A 254 -26.94 -1.10 -36.54
N GLU A 255 -25.99 -1.22 -35.62
CA GLU A 255 -26.27 -1.42 -34.19
C GLU A 255 -26.82 -0.14 -33.53
N PHE A 256 -26.38 1.04 -33.97
CA PHE A 256 -26.95 2.32 -33.54
C PHE A 256 -28.41 2.46 -33.97
N GLU A 257 -28.72 2.07 -35.20
CA GLU A 257 -30.10 2.06 -35.70
C GLU A 257 -30.99 1.07 -34.92
N ALA A 258 -30.46 -0.11 -34.56
CA ALA A 258 -31.13 -1.05 -33.67
C ALA A 258 -31.38 -0.46 -32.26
N CYS A 259 -30.45 0.33 -31.73
CA CYS A 259 -30.59 1.01 -30.44
C CYS A 259 -31.71 2.06 -30.46
N GLU A 260 -31.83 2.85 -31.53
CA GLU A 260 -32.94 3.82 -31.68
C GLU A 260 -34.30 3.11 -31.83
N GLN A 261 -34.36 1.93 -32.45
CA GLN A 261 -35.58 1.12 -32.48
C GLN A 261 -35.99 0.63 -31.08
N VAL A 262 -35.03 0.18 -30.25
CA VAL A 262 -35.29 -0.22 -28.85
C VAL A 262 -35.77 0.97 -28.03
N LYS A 263 -35.14 2.14 -28.17
CA LYS A 263 -35.55 3.39 -27.50
C LYS A 263 -36.96 3.83 -27.91
N ALA A 264 -37.31 3.73 -29.19
CA ALA A 264 -38.67 4.01 -29.67
C ALA A 264 -39.71 3.03 -29.09
N SER A 265 -39.35 1.75 -28.94
CA SER A 265 -40.19 0.73 -28.28
C SER A 265 -40.40 1.05 -26.80
N MET A 266 -39.33 1.38 -26.06
CA MET A 266 -39.41 1.76 -24.65
C MET A 266 -40.20 3.06 -24.43
N ALA A 267 -40.08 4.04 -25.34
CA ALA A 267 -40.87 5.27 -25.27
C ALA A 267 -42.37 5.04 -25.50
N LYS A 268 -42.74 4.08 -26.36
CA LYS A 268 -44.13 3.62 -26.51
C LYS A 268 -44.63 2.93 -25.25
N HIS A 269 -43.80 2.08 -24.63
CA HIS A 269 -44.13 1.40 -23.37
C HIS A 269 -44.33 2.38 -22.20
N LYS A 270 -43.49 3.41 -22.10
CA LYS A 270 -43.60 4.48 -21.09
C LYS A 270 -44.88 5.32 -21.23
N LYS A 271 -45.35 5.56 -22.46
CA LYS A 271 -46.64 6.23 -22.69
C LYS A 271 -47.86 5.36 -22.35
N ALA A 272 -47.70 4.03 -22.35
CA ALA A 272 -48.77 3.09 -22.06
C ALA A 272 -49.00 2.85 -20.55
N MET A 273 -48.12 3.35 -19.66
CA MET A 273 -48.27 3.22 -18.20
C MET A 273 -48.09 4.56 -17.46
N PRO A 274 -49.11 5.45 -17.45
CA PRO A 274 -49.08 6.64 -16.61
C PRO A 274 -49.52 6.28 -15.18
N GLY A 275 -48.60 6.02 -14.25
CA GLY A 275 -49.02 5.88 -12.84
C GLY A 275 -48.05 5.36 -11.77
N SER A 276 -46.87 4.83 -12.08
CA SER A 276 -45.98 4.29 -11.03
C SER A 276 -44.52 4.68 -11.22
N ALA A 277 -44.11 5.83 -10.68
CA ALA A 277 -42.71 6.23 -10.62
C ALA A 277 -42.09 5.77 -9.28
N GLY A 278 -41.34 4.67 -9.32
CA GLY A 278 -40.40 4.28 -8.27
C GLY A 278 -38.95 4.41 -8.77
N GLU A 279 -38.03 4.78 -7.89
CA GLU A 279 -36.63 5.20 -8.14
C GLU A 279 -35.76 4.22 -8.95
N THR A 280 -36.18 2.98 -9.17
CA THR A 280 -35.43 1.97 -9.94
C THR A 280 -35.47 2.16 -11.46
N GLU A 281 -36.51 2.79 -12.03
CA GLU A 281 -36.60 3.00 -13.49
C GLU A 281 -35.68 4.12 -14.01
N PHE A 282 -35.24 5.02 -13.12
CA PHE A 282 -34.34 6.13 -13.47
C PHE A 282 -32.94 5.63 -13.88
N SER A 283 -32.56 4.42 -13.49
CA SER A 283 -31.26 3.80 -13.80
C SER A 283 -31.13 3.35 -15.26
N GLY A 284 -32.21 2.86 -15.89
CA GLY A 284 -32.14 2.31 -17.26
C GLY A 284 -32.03 3.40 -18.31
N TYR A 285 -32.77 4.50 -18.14
CA TYR A 285 -32.75 5.63 -19.06
C TYR A 285 -31.40 6.38 -19.03
N ASN A 286 -30.83 6.59 -17.84
CA ASN A 286 -29.50 7.19 -17.69
C ASN A 286 -28.40 6.30 -18.28
N PHE A 287 -28.54 4.98 -18.21
CA PHE A 287 -27.60 4.06 -18.85
C PHE A 287 -27.68 4.11 -20.39
N ILE A 288 -28.88 4.25 -20.96
CA ILE A 288 -29.07 4.43 -22.42
C ILE A 288 -28.47 5.76 -22.89
N LEU A 289 -28.66 6.85 -22.14
CA LEU A 289 -28.04 8.14 -22.45
C LEU A 289 -26.51 8.07 -22.37
N TRP A 290 -25.97 7.44 -21.34
CA TRP A 290 -24.53 7.20 -21.21
C TRP A 290 -23.98 6.34 -22.35
N LEU A 291 -24.69 5.27 -22.73
CA LEU A 291 -24.28 4.39 -23.84
C LEU A 291 -24.29 5.13 -25.17
N ARG A 292 -25.31 5.97 -25.41
CA ARG A 292 -25.40 6.86 -26.58
C ARG A 292 -24.22 7.81 -26.66
N GLU A 293 -23.90 8.53 -25.57
CA GLU A 293 -22.75 9.44 -25.53
C GLU A 293 -21.43 8.72 -25.83
N LYS A 294 -21.25 7.49 -25.33
CA LYS A 294 -20.06 6.69 -25.62
C LYS A 294 -20.00 6.24 -27.09
N ILE A 295 -21.13 5.87 -27.69
CA ILE A 295 -21.19 5.50 -29.10
C ILE A 295 -20.92 6.71 -29.99
N GLU A 296 -21.56 7.85 -29.72
CA GLU A 296 -21.37 9.09 -30.48
C GLU A 296 -19.92 9.59 -30.39
N ALA A 297 -19.31 9.58 -29.20
CA ALA A 297 -17.90 9.93 -29.03
C ALA A 297 -16.96 8.98 -29.78
N GLN A 298 -17.28 7.68 -29.84
CA GLN A 298 -16.46 6.71 -30.55
C GLN A 298 -16.63 6.80 -32.07
N ILE A 299 -17.83 7.06 -32.57
CA ILE A 299 -18.09 7.38 -33.98
C ILE A 299 -17.30 8.63 -34.38
N LEU A 300 -17.32 9.68 -33.54
CA LEU A 300 -16.59 10.93 -33.78
C LEU A 300 -15.07 10.69 -33.89
N LYS A 301 -14.47 9.93 -32.96
CA LYS A 301 -13.06 9.55 -33.02
C LYS A 301 -12.72 8.77 -34.29
N THR A 302 -13.59 7.85 -34.69
CA THR A 302 -13.37 7.00 -35.87
C THR A 302 -13.49 7.79 -37.17
N THR A 303 -14.43 8.74 -37.24
CA THR A 303 -14.61 9.65 -38.37
C THR A 303 -13.43 10.62 -38.48
N LEU A 304 -12.94 11.17 -37.36
CA LEU A 304 -11.72 11.98 -37.32
C LEU A 304 -10.49 11.19 -37.78
N ALA A 305 -10.31 9.94 -37.33
CA ALA A 305 -9.22 9.08 -37.80
C ALA A 305 -9.30 8.80 -39.31
N ARG A 306 -10.50 8.55 -39.85
CA ARG A 306 -10.72 8.41 -41.30
C ARG A 306 -10.38 9.69 -42.07
N LEU A 307 -10.78 10.86 -41.55
CA LEU A 307 -10.53 12.15 -42.19
C LEU A 307 -9.04 12.48 -42.21
N THR A 308 -8.35 12.29 -41.07
CA THR A 308 -6.90 12.48 -40.95
C THR A 308 -6.16 11.55 -41.91
N LEU A 309 -6.51 10.26 -41.95
CA LEU A 309 -5.87 9.31 -42.85
C LEU A 309 -6.11 9.64 -44.33
N HIS A 310 -7.33 10.06 -44.70
CA HIS A 310 -7.65 10.44 -46.08
C HIS A 310 -6.93 11.71 -46.52
N LEU A 311 -6.79 12.69 -45.62
CA LEU A 311 -6.00 13.91 -45.84
C LEU A 311 -4.51 13.60 -45.94
N THR A 312 -3.96 12.77 -45.04
CA THR A 312 -2.55 12.36 -45.07
C THR A 312 -2.21 11.60 -46.35
N MET A 313 -3.07 10.66 -46.79
CA MET A 313 -2.89 9.91 -48.03
C MET A 313 -2.94 10.82 -49.28
N LYS A 314 -3.86 11.78 -49.33
CA LYS A 314 -3.95 12.76 -50.44
C LYS A 314 -2.79 13.76 -50.43
N CYS A 315 -2.28 14.13 -49.27
CA CYS A 315 -1.08 14.98 -49.14
C CYS A 315 0.17 14.21 -49.59
N CYS A 316 0.33 12.94 -49.18
CA CYS A 316 1.45 12.09 -49.60
C CYS A 316 1.42 11.77 -51.11
N SER A 317 0.24 11.60 -51.73
CA SER A 317 0.16 11.32 -53.17
C SER A 317 0.44 12.55 -54.06
N LYS A 318 0.38 13.78 -53.51
CA LYS A 318 0.68 15.03 -54.23
C LYS A 318 2.01 15.67 -53.83
N ALA A 319 2.69 15.17 -52.79
CA ALA A 319 3.99 15.63 -52.33
C ALA A 319 5.18 15.14 -53.19
N SER A 320 4.97 14.90 -54.48
CA SER A 320 6.06 14.69 -55.44
C SER A 320 6.63 16.00 -56.01
N GLY A 321 6.37 17.16 -55.39
CA GLY A 321 6.93 18.43 -55.88
C GLY A 321 6.83 19.70 -55.02
N VAL A 322 6.52 19.67 -53.72
CA VAL A 322 6.46 20.91 -52.91
C VAL A 322 7.20 20.75 -51.57
N ARG A 323 7.94 21.82 -51.20
CA ARG A 323 9.00 21.90 -50.19
C ARG A 323 8.62 21.37 -48.80
N GLU A 324 9.58 20.66 -48.20
CA GLU A 324 9.60 20.23 -46.80
C GLU A 324 9.48 21.45 -45.87
N ASN A 325 8.60 21.37 -44.86
CA ASN A 325 8.29 22.36 -43.81
C ASN A 325 7.10 23.31 -44.05
N MET A 326 5.89 22.75 -44.25
CA MET A 326 4.63 23.49 -44.13
C MET A 326 3.84 23.06 -42.89
N HIS A 327 3.35 24.02 -42.10
CA HIS A 327 2.66 23.77 -40.83
C HIS A 327 1.23 23.23 -41.07
N PRO A 328 0.68 22.32 -40.21
CA PRO A 328 -0.63 21.68 -40.44
C PRO A 328 -1.81 22.65 -40.61
N LEU A 329 -1.76 23.81 -39.94
CA LEU A 329 -2.79 24.85 -40.05
C LEU A 329 -2.77 25.57 -41.42
N ASP A 330 -1.61 25.67 -42.05
CA ASP A 330 -1.44 26.27 -43.37
C ASP A 330 -1.91 25.31 -44.48
N ALA A 331 -1.72 24.00 -44.29
CA ALA A 331 -2.29 22.97 -45.17
C ALA A 331 -3.83 22.99 -45.16
N PHE A 332 -4.43 23.23 -43.99
CA PHE A 332 -5.88 23.35 -43.84
C PHE A 332 -6.42 24.62 -44.54
N ASN A 333 -5.74 25.75 -44.41
CA ASN A 333 -6.13 27.00 -45.07
C ASN A 333 -5.92 26.97 -46.59
N LEU A 334 -4.89 26.25 -47.07
CA LEU A 334 -4.63 26.04 -48.49
C LEU A 334 -5.68 25.13 -49.14
N ALA A 335 -6.19 24.12 -48.42
CA ALA A 335 -7.29 23.28 -48.90
C ALA A 335 -8.59 24.07 -49.05
N LYS A 336 -8.82 25.08 -48.18
CA LYS A 336 -10.00 25.94 -48.23
C LYS A 336 -10.00 26.91 -49.42
N SER A 337 -8.82 27.30 -49.91
CA SER A 337 -8.69 28.25 -51.03
C SER A 337 -8.83 27.63 -52.43
N TRP A 338 -8.91 26.30 -52.53
CA TRP A 338 -8.94 25.60 -53.84
C TRP A 338 -10.36 25.34 -54.38
N ASN A 339 -11.42 25.66 -53.63
CA ASN A 339 -12.82 25.65 -54.06
C ASN A 339 -13.29 24.34 -54.74
N TRP A 340 -13.17 23.21 -54.05
CA TRP A 340 -13.62 21.90 -54.55
C TRP A 340 -15.09 21.66 -54.18
N VAL A 341 -15.97 21.87 -55.16
CA VAL A 341 -17.37 21.41 -55.17
C VAL A 341 -17.40 20.05 -55.90
N CYS A 342 -18.27 19.15 -55.43
CA CYS A 342 -18.57 17.80 -55.94
C CYS A 342 -17.90 16.62 -55.20
N ASP A 343 -18.27 16.40 -53.93
CA ASP A 343 -18.13 15.09 -53.27
C ASP A 343 -19.32 14.88 -52.29
N PRO A 344 -20.08 13.77 -52.36
CA PRO A 344 -21.21 13.51 -51.46
C PRO A 344 -20.86 13.50 -49.95
N GLY A 345 -19.57 13.33 -49.60
CA GLY A 345 -19.11 13.44 -48.20
C GLY A 345 -19.21 14.85 -47.59
N LEU A 346 -19.31 15.90 -48.42
CA LEU A 346 -19.47 17.29 -47.96
C LEU A 346 -20.91 17.65 -47.59
N GLU A 347 -21.92 16.87 -48.01
CA GLU A 347 -23.31 17.08 -47.56
C GLU A 347 -23.47 16.84 -46.07
N LEU A 348 -22.71 15.89 -45.50
CA LEU A 348 -22.70 15.64 -44.06
C LEU A 348 -22.12 16.84 -43.28
N LEU A 349 -21.08 17.47 -43.82
CA LEU A 349 -20.47 18.70 -43.28
C LEU A 349 -21.40 19.90 -43.42
N HIS A 350 -22.20 19.98 -44.48
CA HIS A 350 -23.22 21.03 -44.68
C HIS A 350 -24.43 20.84 -43.75
N HIS A 351 -24.84 19.59 -43.47
CA HIS A 351 -25.85 19.27 -42.45
C HIS A 351 -25.35 19.62 -41.05
N PHE A 352 -24.08 19.34 -40.76
CA PHE A 352 -23.45 19.64 -39.48
C PHE A 352 -23.22 21.14 -39.27
N ALA A 353 -22.83 21.87 -40.31
CA ALA A 353 -22.74 23.33 -40.28
C ALA A 353 -24.10 24.00 -40.10
N LYS A 354 -25.18 23.44 -40.65
CA LYS A 354 -26.57 23.87 -40.37
C LYS A 354 -27.01 23.59 -38.93
N LEU A 355 -26.57 22.48 -38.34
CA LEU A 355 -26.81 22.15 -36.93
C LEU A 355 -26.09 23.10 -35.96
N ILE A 356 -24.88 23.54 -36.31
CA ILE A 356 -24.13 24.55 -35.54
C ILE A 356 -24.69 25.96 -35.77
N ALA A 357 -25.16 26.28 -36.99
CA ALA A 357 -25.70 27.59 -37.32
C ALA A 357 -27.13 27.83 -36.80
N ASN A 358 -27.95 26.79 -36.64
CA ASN A 358 -29.30 26.89 -36.08
C ASN A 358 -29.29 26.66 -34.57
N GLY A 359 -28.58 27.55 -33.86
CA GLY A 359 -28.27 27.47 -32.43
C GLY A 359 -29.39 26.91 -31.55
N ASP A 360 -29.14 25.70 -31.05
CA ASP A 360 -29.79 25.09 -29.89
C ASP A 360 -28.70 24.39 -29.05
N CYS A 361 -27.75 25.18 -28.55
CA CYS A 361 -26.89 24.76 -27.45
C CYS A 361 -26.59 25.97 -26.54
N LEU A 362 -26.99 25.83 -25.27
CA LEU A 362 -27.01 26.82 -24.18
C LEU A 362 -25.62 27.30 -23.71
N LEU A 363 -24.80 27.88 -24.59
CA LEU A 363 -23.42 28.25 -24.20
C LEU A 363 -22.82 29.49 -24.89
N THR A 364 -23.64 30.43 -25.35
CA THR A 364 -23.14 31.64 -26.05
C THR A 364 -23.49 33.00 -25.45
N ASP A 365 -24.12 33.07 -24.27
CA ASP A 365 -24.50 34.38 -23.65
C ASP A 365 -23.60 34.85 -22.50
N LEU A 366 -22.40 34.30 -22.31
CA LEU A 366 -21.61 34.55 -21.09
C LEU A 366 -20.20 35.14 -21.26
N LEU A 367 -19.80 35.61 -22.44
CA LEU A 367 -18.48 36.23 -22.60
C LEU A 367 -18.47 37.44 -23.54
N THR A 368 -19.05 38.55 -23.10
CA THR A 368 -18.49 39.89 -23.33
C THR A 368 -18.87 40.79 -22.17
N TYR A 369 -17.90 41.28 -21.38
CA TYR A 369 -17.89 42.67 -20.89
C TYR A 369 -16.55 43.03 -20.23
N ASP A 370 -15.99 44.14 -20.73
CA ASP A 370 -14.76 44.80 -20.29
C ASP A 370 -14.86 45.39 -18.87
N CYS A 371 -13.72 45.42 -18.18
CA CYS A 371 -13.51 46.14 -16.92
C CYS A 371 -12.76 47.46 -17.17
N PRO A 372 -13.21 48.59 -16.58
CA PRO A 372 -12.33 49.72 -16.33
C PRO A 372 -12.10 49.99 -14.84
N VAL A 373 -10.82 50.20 -14.56
CA VAL A 373 -10.18 50.66 -13.32
C VAL A 373 -10.69 52.06 -12.89
N THR A 374 -10.85 52.31 -11.58
CA THR A 374 -10.17 53.38 -10.80
C THR A 374 -10.77 53.55 -9.39
N GLY A 375 -9.91 53.90 -8.43
CA GLY A 375 -10.18 53.87 -6.98
C GLY A 375 -10.83 55.11 -6.37
N LYS A 376 -11.03 55.07 -5.04
CA LYS A 376 -10.57 56.10 -4.07
C LYS A 376 -11.01 55.78 -2.64
N LYS A 377 -10.12 56.14 -1.71
CA LYS A 377 -10.25 56.20 -0.26
C LYS A 377 -11.44 57.07 0.20
N ARG A 378 -12.08 56.71 1.34
CA ARG A 378 -12.46 57.65 2.41
C ARG A 378 -12.81 56.94 3.73
N THR A 379 -12.69 57.74 4.78
CA THR A 379 -12.50 57.44 6.21
C THR A 379 -13.76 57.63 7.06
N ALA A 380 -13.75 56.97 8.23
CA ALA A 380 -14.32 57.37 9.53
C ALA A 380 -15.85 57.34 9.77
N GLY A 381 -16.23 56.89 10.99
CA GLY A 381 -17.53 57.22 11.60
C GLY A 381 -18.00 56.28 12.71
N TYR A 382 -17.84 56.73 13.96
CA TYR A 382 -18.39 56.17 15.22
C TYR A 382 -19.93 56.12 15.26
N GLY A 383 -20.49 55.23 16.10
CA GLY A 383 -21.82 55.43 16.72
C GLY A 383 -22.51 54.17 17.25
N SER A 384 -22.53 54.01 18.59
CA SER A 384 -23.41 53.07 19.32
C SER A 384 -24.71 53.80 19.80
N PRO A 385 -25.64 53.15 20.53
CA PRO A 385 -27.01 52.79 20.13
C PRO A 385 -28.09 53.61 20.88
N PRO A 386 -29.40 53.25 20.83
CA PRO A 386 -29.99 52.63 22.04
C PRO A 386 -31.23 51.71 21.85
N HIS A 387 -31.38 50.77 22.81
CA HIS A 387 -32.59 50.31 23.57
C HIS A 387 -34.02 50.38 22.94
N LEU A 388 -34.97 49.43 23.11
CA LEU A 388 -35.54 48.88 24.37
C LEU A 388 -36.65 47.81 24.08
N LYS A 389 -36.70 46.69 24.85
CA LYS A 389 -37.86 45.89 25.43
C LYS A 389 -39.12 45.60 24.56
N ARG A 390 -39.88 44.47 24.61
CA ARG A 390 -40.17 43.34 25.53
C ARG A 390 -41.15 42.40 24.75
N SER A 391 -41.06 41.06 24.77
CA SER A 391 -41.95 40.09 25.49
C SER A 391 -41.84 38.73 24.76
N LYS A 392 -41.29 37.66 25.35
CA LYS A 392 -41.90 36.53 26.13
C LYS A 392 -42.96 35.64 25.43
N GLN A 393 -42.47 34.44 25.05
CA GLN A 393 -43.07 33.09 25.11
C GLN A 393 -44.09 32.61 24.05
N MET A 394 -43.64 31.70 23.16
CA MET A 394 -43.93 30.24 23.08
C MET A 394 -43.09 29.70 21.90
N VAL A 395 -42.02 28.91 22.12
CA VAL A 395 -41.95 27.45 22.33
C VAL A 395 -42.46 26.66 21.11
N GLU A 396 -41.53 25.88 20.54
CA GLU A 396 -41.66 24.86 19.46
C GLU A 396 -41.65 25.36 17.99
N SER A 397 -40.45 25.60 17.43
CA SER A 397 -40.05 25.14 16.07
C SER A 397 -38.67 25.69 15.62
N GLU A 398 -37.58 25.42 16.35
CA GLU A 398 -36.22 25.73 15.87
C GLU A 398 -35.25 24.59 16.24
N ASN A 399 -35.35 23.47 15.51
CA ASN A 399 -34.33 22.42 15.51
C ASN A 399 -34.03 21.84 14.11
N GLU A 400 -34.41 22.55 13.04
CA GLU A 400 -34.08 22.17 11.66
C GLU A 400 -33.61 23.40 10.89
N PHE A 401 -32.44 23.96 11.20
CA PHE A 401 -31.72 24.86 10.28
C PHE A 401 -30.27 25.09 10.78
N MET A 402 -29.42 24.05 10.74
CA MET A 402 -27.97 24.17 10.96
C MET A 402 -27.21 23.08 10.18
N GLU A 403 -27.51 22.95 8.90
CA GLU A 403 -26.60 22.38 7.89
C GLU A 403 -26.33 23.49 6.87
N TYR A 404 -25.50 24.50 7.18
CA TYR A 404 -24.91 25.36 6.14
C TYR A 404 -23.81 26.30 6.67
N PHE A 405 -22.78 25.80 7.36
CA PHE A 405 -21.54 26.57 7.59
C PHE A 405 -20.34 25.63 7.72
N ASP A 406 -19.78 25.22 6.56
CA ASP A 406 -18.47 24.57 6.48
C ASP A 406 -17.71 25.05 5.22
N ARG A 407 -17.86 26.34 4.91
CA ARG A 407 -17.05 27.09 3.94
C ARG A 407 -16.80 28.47 4.55
N ASP A 408 -15.56 28.71 4.94
CA ASP A 408 -14.86 29.98 4.72
C ASP A 408 -13.45 29.92 5.32
N CYS A 409 -12.48 29.58 4.47
CA CYS A 409 -11.16 30.22 4.35
C CYS A 409 -10.42 29.58 3.16
N GLU A 410 -10.98 29.79 1.97
CA GLU A 410 -10.20 29.88 0.73
C GLU A 410 -9.91 31.37 0.53
N ILE A 411 -8.63 31.75 0.49
CA ILE A 411 -8.23 33.02 -0.11
C ILE A 411 -8.04 32.75 -1.60
N GLU A 412 -9.01 33.23 -2.36
CA GLU A 412 -9.03 33.64 -3.77
C GLU A 412 -8.08 32.96 -4.77
N SER A 413 -8.62 32.02 -5.55
CA SER A 413 -8.53 32.11 -7.02
C SER A 413 -9.65 31.30 -7.69
N SER A 414 -10.62 32.00 -8.29
CA SER A 414 -11.47 31.62 -9.45
C SER A 414 -12.23 30.27 -9.45
N GLN A 415 -13.55 30.38 -9.64
CA GLN A 415 -14.58 29.32 -9.67
C GLN A 415 -14.27 28.10 -10.59
N PRO A 416 -14.81 26.91 -10.27
CA PRO A 416 -14.52 25.68 -11.00
C PRO A 416 -15.39 25.56 -12.26
N GLY A 417 -14.74 25.51 -13.42
CA GLY A 417 -15.28 24.81 -14.58
C GLY A 417 -15.07 23.32 -14.40
N GLU A 418 -16.11 22.52 -14.64
CA GLU A 418 -16.00 21.06 -14.74
C GLU A 418 -15.01 20.70 -15.86
N MET A 419 -13.83 20.23 -15.49
CA MET A 419 -12.92 19.53 -16.39
C MET A 419 -13.07 18.03 -16.21
N ASP A 420 -13.34 17.39 -17.35
CA ASP A 420 -13.52 15.97 -17.55
C ASP A 420 -12.52 15.08 -16.81
N GLU A 421 -13.05 14.18 -16.00
CA GLU A 421 -12.36 13.04 -15.45
C GLU A 421 -12.04 12.05 -16.59
N ILE A 422 -10.85 12.16 -17.17
CA ILE A 422 -10.33 11.18 -18.13
C ILE A 422 -10.26 9.81 -17.46
N SER A 423 -11.19 8.98 -17.91
CA SER A 423 -11.32 7.55 -17.65
C SER A 423 -10.01 6.78 -17.83
N LEU A 424 -9.40 6.37 -16.72
CA LEU A 424 -8.44 5.25 -16.65
C LEU A 424 -9.02 4.14 -15.77
N ARG A 425 -10.00 3.40 -16.30
CA ARG A 425 -10.37 2.06 -15.80
C ARG A 425 -10.23 1.04 -16.92
N GLY A 426 -9.05 0.44 -17.00
CA GLY A 426 -8.77 -0.74 -17.80
C GLY A 426 -7.75 -1.61 -17.08
N ALA A 427 -8.15 -2.85 -16.76
CA ALA A 427 -7.32 -3.98 -16.35
C ALA A 427 -6.12 -3.70 -15.41
N ARG A 428 -6.33 -3.91 -14.11
CA ARG A 428 -5.25 -4.13 -13.12
C ARG A 428 -4.52 -5.44 -13.47
N LYS A 429 -3.59 -5.39 -14.42
CA LYS A 429 -2.36 -6.19 -14.31
C LYS A 429 -1.55 -5.56 -13.18
N GLU A 430 -0.94 -6.38 -12.33
CA GLU A 430 0.05 -5.94 -11.34
C GLU A 430 1.13 -5.12 -12.06
N LYS A 431 0.97 -3.79 -12.06
CA LYS A 431 2.09 -2.89 -12.23
C LYS A 431 2.99 -3.18 -11.04
N LYS A 432 4.24 -3.58 -11.30
CA LYS A 432 5.35 -3.35 -10.37
C LYS A 432 5.13 -1.96 -9.76
N ALA A 433 5.26 -1.86 -8.44
CA ALA A 433 5.24 -0.58 -7.74
C ALA A 433 6.05 0.41 -8.60
N SER A 434 5.39 1.48 -9.05
CA SER A 434 6.10 2.58 -9.70
C SER A 434 7.22 2.97 -8.76
N ASP A 435 8.45 2.95 -9.24
CA ASP A 435 9.58 3.58 -8.55
C ASP A 435 9.07 4.91 -8.00
N GLY A 436 9.13 5.10 -6.68
CA GLY A 436 8.59 6.31 -6.05
C GLY A 436 9.16 7.52 -6.78
N ALA A 437 8.31 8.43 -7.24
CA ALA A 437 8.74 9.56 -8.06
C ALA A 437 9.77 10.39 -7.29
N ALA A 438 11.06 10.17 -7.58
CA ALA A 438 12.14 10.99 -7.06
C ALA A 438 11.88 12.46 -7.40
N CYS A 439 12.46 13.41 -6.66
CA CYS A 439 12.29 14.82 -6.98
C CYS A 439 12.69 15.11 -8.44
N SER A 440 13.65 14.36 -9.00
CA SER A 440 14.03 14.42 -10.41
C SER A 440 12.86 14.14 -11.35
N HIS A 441 12.01 13.16 -11.05
CA HIS A 441 10.84 12.85 -11.87
C HIS A 441 9.81 13.99 -11.84
N VAL A 442 9.61 14.62 -10.68
CA VAL A 442 8.72 15.78 -10.55
C VAL A 442 9.27 16.97 -11.35
N VAL A 443 10.59 17.16 -11.34
CA VAL A 443 11.26 18.19 -12.16
C VAL A 443 11.14 17.89 -13.65
N GLU A 444 11.30 16.64 -14.09
CA GLU A 444 11.08 16.22 -15.48
C GLU A 444 9.64 16.49 -15.94
N LEU A 445 8.65 16.21 -15.09
CA LEU A 445 7.24 16.52 -15.38
C LEU A 445 7.03 18.03 -15.54
N ALA A 446 7.66 18.85 -14.70
CA ALA A 446 7.62 20.30 -14.86
C ALA A 446 8.33 20.79 -16.13
N GLN A 447 9.45 20.17 -16.52
CA GLN A 447 10.14 20.45 -17.79
C GLN A 447 9.25 20.11 -18.99
N ALA A 448 8.59 18.96 -18.95
CA ALA A 448 7.64 18.56 -19.98
C ALA A 448 6.46 19.53 -20.07
N GLU A 449 5.88 19.93 -18.93
CA GLU A 449 4.79 20.92 -18.90
C GLU A 449 5.23 22.25 -19.50
N VAL A 450 6.42 22.74 -19.14
CA VAL A 450 6.95 24.02 -19.67
C VAL A 450 7.22 23.95 -21.17
N ALA A 451 7.64 22.80 -21.69
CA ALA A 451 7.88 22.60 -23.11
C ALA A 451 6.59 22.61 -23.96
N HIS A 452 5.48 22.06 -23.42
CA HIS A 452 4.23 21.91 -24.18
C HIS A 452 3.20 23.00 -23.89
N ASN A 453 3.32 23.70 -22.77
CA ASN A 453 2.38 24.73 -22.34
C ASN A 453 3.03 26.13 -22.31
N PRO A 454 2.86 26.95 -23.36
CA PRO A 454 3.43 28.31 -23.38
C PRO A 454 2.84 29.23 -22.29
N ARG A 455 1.69 28.88 -21.71
CA ARG A 455 1.00 29.64 -20.65
C ARG A 455 1.35 29.18 -19.23
N VAL A 456 2.33 28.29 -19.08
CA VAL A 456 2.79 27.79 -17.78
C VAL A 456 3.21 28.95 -16.85
N CYS A 457 2.84 28.85 -15.56
CA CYS A 457 3.09 29.94 -14.61
C CYS A 457 4.60 30.10 -14.32
N PRO A 458 5.05 31.31 -13.91
CA PRO A 458 6.47 31.57 -13.65
C PRO A 458 7.11 30.61 -12.63
N LYS A 459 6.35 30.19 -11.61
CA LYS A 459 6.84 29.26 -10.57
C LYS A 459 7.15 27.87 -11.12
N VAL A 460 6.33 27.35 -12.04
CA VAL A 460 6.59 26.05 -12.67
C VAL A 460 7.75 26.15 -13.67
N ARG A 461 7.92 27.29 -14.35
CA ARG A 461 9.15 27.54 -15.15
C ARG A 461 10.40 27.52 -14.28
N GLU A 462 10.38 28.22 -13.14
CA GLU A 462 11.48 28.19 -12.18
C GLU A 462 11.72 26.77 -11.64
N PHE A 463 10.66 26.03 -11.30
CA PHE A 463 10.77 24.65 -10.84
C PHE A 463 11.39 23.73 -11.91
N SER A 464 10.99 23.88 -13.17
CA SER A 464 11.53 23.11 -14.29
C SER A 464 13.02 23.38 -14.55
N ALA A 465 13.51 24.56 -14.14
CA ALA A 465 14.92 24.95 -14.28
C ALA A 465 15.84 24.28 -13.24
N ILE A 466 15.27 23.53 -12.28
CA ILE A 466 16.04 22.73 -11.33
C ILE A 466 16.83 21.67 -12.10
N ARG A 467 18.12 21.52 -11.79
CA ARG A 467 18.96 20.47 -12.38
C ARG A 467 18.55 19.11 -11.82
N LEU A 468 18.35 18.13 -12.70
CA LEU A 468 17.99 16.76 -12.29
C LEU A 468 18.99 16.14 -11.32
N ALA A 469 20.29 16.45 -11.49
CA ALA A 469 21.35 15.98 -10.60
C ALA A 469 21.24 16.50 -9.16
N ASP A 470 20.62 17.66 -8.96
CA ASP A 470 20.44 18.30 -7.65
C ASP A 470 18.98 18.30 -7.18
N ALA A 471 18.11 17.54 -7.86
CA ALA A 471 16.67 17.70 -7.75
C ALA A 471 16.19 17.59 -6.30
N GLU A 472 16.69 16.64 -5.52
CA GLU A 472 16.31 16.47 -4.11
C GLU A 472 16.55 17.75 -3.30
N VAL A 473 17.77 18.29 -3.30
CA VAL A 473 18.11 19.47 -2.49
C VAL A 473 17.44 20.73 -3.03
N ALA A 474 17.41 20.90 -4.35
CA ALA A 474 16.90 22.11 -4.99
C ALA A 474 15.37 22.21 -4.92
N VAL A 475 14.65 21.08 -5.08
CA VAL A 475 13.19 21.02 -4.91
C VAL A 475 12.79 21.39 -3.48
N HIS A 476 13.52 20.88 -2.47
CA HIS A 476 13.26 21.26 -1.08
C HIS A 476 13.48 22.76 -0.84
N LYS A 477 14.57 23.35 -1.34
CA LYS A 477 14.82 24.80 -1.24
C LYS A 477 13.76 25.62 -1.96
N PHE A 478 13.29 25.15 -3.13
CA PHE A 478 12.20 25.78 -3.86
C PHE A 478 10.91 25.75 -3.03
N PHE A 479 10.53 24.60 -2.48
CA PHE A 479 9.34 24.50 -1.65
C PHE A 479 9.43 25.37 -0.40
N GLN A 480 10.59 25.46 0.24
CA GLN A 480 10.82 26.38 1.37
C GLN A 480 10.62 27.84 0.96
N ARG A 481 11.20 28.28 -0.15
CA ARG A 481 11.07 29.65 -0.67
C ARG A 481 9.61 30.04 -0.90
N TYR A 482 8.79 29.10 -1.35
CA TYR A 482 7.38 29.32 -1.70
C TYR A 482 6.39 28.94 -0.60
N GLY A 483 6.85 28.59 0.60
CA GLY A 483 5.98 28.18 1.72
C GLY A 483 5.23 26.86 1.46
N LEU A 484 5.74 26.02 0.57
CA LEU A 484 5.20 24.69 0.24
C LEU A 484 5.86 23.57 1.07
N SER A 485 6.84 23.90 1.90
CA SER A 485 7.42 22.99 2.88
C SER A 485 6.77 23.15 4.25
N VAL A 486 6.70 22.06 5.02
CA VAL A 486 6.37 22.12 6.44
C VAL A 486 7.57 22.73 7.20
N PRO A 487 7.43 23.93 7.82
CA PRO A 487 8.53 24.65 8.45
C PRO A 487 8.82 24.10 9.86
N ILE A 488 9.11 22.80 9.96
CA ILE A 488 9.52 22.16 11.21
C ILE A 488 11.04 22.06 11.23
N GLN A 489 11.63 22.45 12.37
CA GLN A 489 13.06 22.41 12.57
C GLN A 489 13.56 20.96 12.56
N VAL A 490 14.48 20.65 11.65
CA VAL A 490 15.23 19.39 11.67
C VAL A 490 16.46 19.59 12.56
N TYR A 491 16.60 18.76 13.59
CA TYR A 491 17.75 18.77 14.48
C TYR A 491 18.75 17.73 14.01
N ASN A 492 20.03 17.95 14.35
CA ASN A 492 21.08 16.96 14.14
C ASN A 492 21.64 16.57 15.51
N ALA A 493 21.72 15.28 15.78
CA ALA A 493 22.38 14.73 16.97
C ALA A 493 23.63 13.96 16.56
N GLU A 494 24.64 13.96 17.43
CA GLU A 494 25.74 13.03 17.30
C GLU A 494 25.30 11.68 17.86
N ILE A 495 25.18 10.69 16.98
CA ILE A 495 24.64 9.37 17.33
C ILE A 495 25.64 8.31 16.91
N ALA A 496 26.13 7.52 17.86
CA ALA A 496 27.02 6.39 17.58
C ALA A 496 28.25 6.75 16.72
N GLY A 497 28.79 7.96 16.89
CA GLY A 497 29.91 8.47 16.08
C GLY A 497 29.52 9.03 14.71
N THR A 498 28.24 9.01 14.34
CA THR A 498 27.72 9.81 13.21
C THR A 498 27.58 11.26 13.65
N LYS A 499 28.28 12.18 12.98
CA LYS A 499 28.38 13.59 13.42
C LYS A 499 27.07 14.39 13.33
N ALA A 500 26.10 13.94 12.53
CA ALA A 500 24.87 14.68 12.28
C ALA A 500 23.73 13.74 11.82
N PHE A 501 23.10 13.05 12.77
CA PHE A 501 21.91 12.26 12.51
C PHE A 501 20.65 13.12 12.61
N PRO A 502 19.80 13.19 11.56
CA PRO A 502 18.64 14.05 11.55
C PRO A 502 17.48 13.47 12.37
N TYR A 503 16.82 14.32 13.16
CA TYR A 503 15.59 13.98 13.88
C TYR A 503 14.68 15.20 14.05
N LEU A 504 13.41 14.94 14.35
CA LEU A 504 12.38 15.93 14.64
C LEU A 504 11.91 15.75 16.09
N LYS A 505 11.61 16.86 16.76
CA LYS A 505 10.99 16.84 18.08
C LYS A 505 9.48 16.88 17.96
N LEU A 506 8.80 16.26 18.92
CA LEU A 506 7.35 16.35 19.01
C LEU A 506 6.94 17.76 19.44
N SER A 507 7.77 18.45 20.24
CA SER A 507 7.54 19.85 20.63
C SER A 507 7.35 20.79 19.44
N ASP A 508 8.15 20.63 18.39
CA ASP A 508 8.06 21.48 17.19
C ASP A 508 6.86 21.12 16.31
N TRP A 509 6.48 19.85 16.27
CA TRP A 509 5.20 19.43 15.70
C TRP A 509 4.03 20.09 16.42
N VAL A 510 4.05 20.12 17.75
CA VAL A 510 3.00 20.76 18.57
C VAL A 510 2.91 22.25 18.27
N LEU A 511 4.03 22.97 18.30
CA LEU A 511 4.09 24.39 17.98
C LEU A 511 3.58 24.68 16.57
N PHE A 512 4.03 23.90 15.58
CA PHE A 512 3.58 24.04 14.21
C PHE A 512 2.06 23.82 14.06
N LEU A 513 1.54 22.76 14.67
CA LEU A 513 0.12 22.44 14.61
C LEU A 513 -0.71 23.52 15.32
N TRP A 514 -0.22 24.06 16.44
CA TRP A 514 -0.87 25.16 17.14
C TRP A 514 -0.91 26.43 16.29
N ASN A 515 0.25 26.88 15.81
CA ASN A 515 0.40 28.10 15.02
C ASN A 515 -0.39 28.07 13.69
N THR A 516 -0.74 26.88 13.21
CA THR A 516 -1.56 26.69 12.01
C THR A 516 -3.01 26.34 12.28
N GLY A 517 -3.49 26.43 13.53
CA GLY A 517 -4.88 26.13 13.91
C GLY A 517 -5.28 24.65 13.73
N ARG A 518 -4.30 23.75 13.64
CA ARG A 518 -4.48 22.33 13.33
C ARG A 518 -4.31 21.42 14.55
N PHE A 519 -3.87 21.94 15.69
CA PHE A 519 -3.57 21.15 16.89
C PHE A 519 -4.74 20.26 17.34
N ALA A 520 -5.88 20.86 17.71
CA ALA A 520 -7.03 20.11 18.21
C ALA A 520 -7.59 19.12 17.18
N ARG A 521 -7.69 19.53 15.91
CA ARG A 521 -8.25 18.69 14.85
C ARG A 521 -7.39 17.47 14.51
N GLN A 522 -6.08 17.55 14.73
CA GLN A 522 -5.13 16.50 14.35
C GLN A 522 -4.81 15.57 15.52
N LEU A 523 -4.68 16.09 16.75
CA LEU A 523 -4.32 15.31 17.93
C LEU A 523 -5.53 14.89 18.79
N VAL A 524 -6.67 15.57 18.67
CA VAL A 524 -7.88 15.32 19.47
C VAL A 524 -9.09 15.00 18.58
N GLY A 525 -9.05 15.41 17.31
CA GLY A 525 -10.10 15.20 16.34
C GLY A 525 -11.31 16.13 16.50
N CYS A 526 -11.19 17.24 17.21
CA CYS A 526 -12.26 18.23 17.43
C CYS A 526 -11.81 19.65 17.06
N SER A 527 -12.70 20.64 17.22
CA SER A 527 -12.30 22.06 17.13
C SER A 527 -11.52 22.49 18.37
N LEU A 528 -10.85 23.65 18.30
CA LEU A 528 -10.07 24.17 19.41
C LEU A 528 -10.96 24.54 20.61
N GLU A 529 -12.17 25.04 20.35
CA GLU A 529 -13.16 25.41 21.36
C GLU A 529 -13.72 24.18 22.10
N GLN A 530 -13.87 23.05 21.40
CA GLN A 530 -14.38 21.80 21.97
C GLN A 530 -13.33 21.03 22.77
N MET A 531 -12.04 21.28 22.50
CA MET A 531 -10.92 20.50 23.03
C MET A 531 -10.93 20.42 24.58
N PRO A 532 -11.14 21.50 25.35
CA PRO A 532 -11.18 21.45 26.81
C PRO A 532 -12.20 20.44 27.37
N ALA A 533 -13.41 20.44 26.81
CA ALA A 533 -14.48 19.56 27.26
C ALA A 533 -14.23 18.10 26.86
N VAL A 534 -13.69 17.86 25.67
CA VAL A 534 -13.33 16.51 25.18
C VAL A 534 -12.21 15.92 26.03
N LEU A 535 -11.14 16.68 26.30
CA LEU A 535 -10.00 16.21 27.09
C LEU A 535 -10.37 15.99 28.57
N THR A 536 -11.17 16.88 29.15
CA THR A 536 -11.69 16.68 30.52
C THR A 536 -12.44 15.35 30.63
N GLN A 537 -13.32 15.07 29.67
CA GLN A 537 -14.06 13.81 29.65
C GLN A 537 -13.16 12.60 29.38
N TYR A 538 -12.15 12.75 28.52
CA TYR A 538 -11.18 11.70 28.25
C TYR A 538 -10.46 11.31 29.54
N TRP A 539 -9.87 12.28 30.26
CA TRP A 539 -9.12 12.02 31.48
C TRP A 539 -10.00 11.49 32.60
N ARG A 540 -11.28 11.89 32.67
CA ARG A 540 -12.24 11.30 33.60
C ARG A 540 -12.42 9.79 33.35
N ARG A 541 -12.56 9.38 32.09
CA ARG A 541 -12.70 7.96 31.71
C ARG A 541 -11.38 7.21 31.88
N PHE A 542 -10.27 7.84 31.52
CA PHE A 542 -8.93 7.27 31.69
C PHE A 542 -8.62 7.02 33.18
N ARG A 543 -8.94 7.96 34.07
CA ARG A 543 -8.78 7.78 35.53
C ARG A 543 -9.59 6.62 36.09
N ALA A 544 -10.76 6.36 35.51
CA ALA A 544 -11.59 5.23 35.95
C ALA A 544 -10.95 3.87 35.61
N LEU A 545 -10.16 3.79 34.54
CA LEU A 545 -9.45 2.56 34.16
C LEU A 545 -8.05 2.48 34.79
N PHE A 546 -7.37 3.61 34.94
CA PHE A 546 -5.99 3.70 35.41
C PHE A 546 -5.88 4.69 36.58
N PRO A 547 -6.50 4.40 37.74
CA PRO A 547 -6.54 5.35 38.86
C PRO A 547 -5.15 5.67 39.42
N HIS A 548 -4.18 4.75 39.28
CA HIS A 548 -2.81 4.86 39.77
C HIS A 548 -1.83 5.53 38.78
N HIS A 549 -2.31 6.02 37.63
CA HIS A 549 -1.44 6.67 36.67
C HIS A 549 -0.86 7.99 37.24
N GLU A 550 0.46 8.15 37.18
CA GLU A 550 1.21 9.26 37.83
C GLU A 550 0.71 10.66 37.43
N ILE A 551 0.13 10.79 36.23
CA ILE A 551 -0.46 12.05 35.73
C ILE A 551 -1.46 12.70 36.69
N PHE A 552 -2.15 11.89 37.50
CA PHE A 552 -3.17 12.35 38.44
C PHE A 552 -2.62 12.88 39.75
N GLY A 553 -1.33 12.64 40.02
CA GLY A 553 -0.60 13.18 41.16
C GLY A 553 0.22 14.42 40.83
N LEU A 554 0.31 14.84 39.56
CA LEU A 554 1.08 16.03 39.18
C LEU A 554 0.37 17.32 39.63
N GLU A 555 1.09 18.16 40.36
CA GLU A 555 0.59 19.46 40.81
C GLU A 555 0.47 20.46 39.65
N GLY A 556 -0.59 21.28 39.65
CA GLY A 556 -0.76 22.35 38.66
C GLY A 556 -1.03 21.88 37.22
N ILE A 557 -1.47 20.63 37.04
CA ILE A 557 -1.86 20.12 35.73
C ILE A 557 -3.29 20.52 35.37
N ASP A 558 -3.45 21.12 34.19
CA ASP A 558 -4.75 21.37 33.59
C ASP A 558 -5.08 20.25 32.59
N LEU A 559 -5.90 19.30 33.01
CA LEU A 559 -6.33 18.17 32.19
C LEU A 559 -7.16 18.61 30.98
N ALA A 560 -7.76 19.80 30.98
CA ALA A 560 -8.48 20.34 29.84
C ALA A 560 -7.56 20.76 28.69
N HIS A 561 -6.26 20.95 28.95
CA HIS A 561 -5.24 21.29 27.95
C HIS A 561 -4.10 20.26 27.91
N THR A 562 -4.36 19.06 28.43
CA THR A 562 -3.41 17.95 28.43
C THR A 562 -3.84 16.90 27.40
N VAL A 563 -3.07 16.74 26.32
CA VAL A 563 -3.41 15.85 25.21
C VAL A 563 -2.75 14.48 25.36
N PRO A 564 -3.52 13.38 25.37
CA PRO A 564 -2.97 12.02 25.33
C PRO A 564 -2.48 11.66 23.92
N TYR A 565 -1.31 11.02 23.83
CA TYR A 565 -0.77 10.55 22.55
C TYR A 565 -0.06 9.19 22.67
N TYR A 566 0.06 8.51 21.54
CA TYR A 566 0.86 7.31 21.41
C TYR A 566 2.09 7.58 20.55
N SER A 567 3.22 6.96 20.89
CA SER A 567 4.24 6.71 19.89
C SER A 567 3.90 5.44 19.10
N HIS A 568 4.43 5.36 17.88
CA HIS A 568 4.28 4.24 16.98
C HIS A 568 5.65 3.90 16.38
N THR A 569 6.03 2.64 16.51
CA THR A 569 7.26 2.08 15.95
C THR A 569 6.93 0.97 14.96
N ASP A 570 7.62 0.98 13.81
CA ASP A 570 7.42 0.01 12.73
C ASP A 570 8.76 -0.33 12.06
N GLU A 571 8.85 -1.53 11.49
CA GLU A 571 9.95 -1.97 10.62
C GLU A 571 9.45 -2.06 9.18
N GLY A 572 9.35 -0.90 8.55
CA GLY A 572 8.97 -0.76 7.15
C GLY A 572 10.05 -1.28 6.20
N ARG A 573 9.82 -1.11 4.90
CA ARG A 573 10.80 -1.38 3.85
C ARG A 573 11.12 -0.11 3.09
N SER A 574 12.41 0.15 2.89
CA SER A 574 12.91 1.20 2.01
C SER A 574 12.59 0.89 0.55
N GLN A 575 12.83 1.85 -0.33
CA GLN A 575 12.70 1.66 -1.78
C GLN A 575 13.59 0.50 -2.30
N LYS A 576 14.72 0.23 -1.63
CA LYS A 576 15.61 -0.90 -1.95
C LYS A 576 15.18 -2.21 -1.30
N HIS A 577 13.96 -2.26 -0.76
CA HIS A 577 13.41 -3.38 0.02
C HIS A 577 14.19 -3.73 1.30
N GLU A 578 15.13 -2.88 1.70
CA GLU A 578 15.86 -3.03 2.95
C GLU A 578 15.01 -2.55 4.12
N PRO A 579 15.08 -3.19 5.29
CA PRO A 579 14.30 -2.76 6.43
C PRO A 579 14.67 -1.34 6.90
N ILE A 580 13.66 -0.56 7.25
CA ILE A 580 13.79 0.78 7.82
C ILE A 580 12.95 0.83 9.10
N TRP A 581 13.60 1.17 10.20
CA TRP A 581 12.93 1.43 11.45
C TRP A 581 12.39 2.85 11.44
N ILE A 582 11.14 3.03 11.86
CA ILE A 582 10.43 4.30 11.86
C ILE A 582 9.92 4.56 13.28
N LEU A 583 10.11 5.78 13.77
CA LEU A 583 9.48 6.29 14.98
C LEU A 583 8.61 7.50 14.63
N SER A 584 7.36 7.43 15.07
CA SER A 584 6.35 8.47 14.85
C SER A 584 5.44 8.61 16.06
N CYS A 585 4.68 9.70 16.13
CA CYS A 585 3.68 9.92 17.17
C CYS A 585 2.32 10.27 16.58
N HIS A 586 1.27 9.99 17.33
CA HIS A 586 -0.07 10.39 16.96
C HIS A 586 -0.99 10.56 18.16
N GLY A 587 -2.04 11.36 18.00
CA GLY A 587 -3.06 11.56 19.05
C GLY A 587 -3.71 10.23 19.44
N ALA A 588 -3.99 10.06 20.73
CA ALA A 588 -4.79 8.92 21.20
C ALA A 588 -6.21 9.00 20.64
N LEU A 589 -6.71 10.23 20.55
CA LEU A 589 -7.96 10.58 19.90
C LEU A 589 -7.70 11.07 18.47
N GLY A 590 -8.75 11.07 17.66
CA GLY A 590 -8.71 11.54 16.28
C GLY A 590 -10.11 11.64 15.70
N ARG A 591 -10.21 11.60 14.36
CA ARG A 591 -11.46 11.90 13.64
C ARG A 591 -12.49 10.77 13.69
N GLY A 592 -12.08 9.55 13.99
CA GLY A 592 -12.90 8.34 14.04
C GLY A 592 -12.50 7.34 12.96
N THR A 593 -13.38 6.35 12.76
CA THR A 593 -13.40 5.47 11.58
C THR A 593 -14.51 5.92 10.62
N ARG A 594 -14.52 5.41 9.38
CA ARG A 594 -15.61 5.73 8.43
C ARG A 594 -16.99 5.39 9.01
N ARG A 595 -17.09 4.24 9.69
CA ARG A 595 -18.33 3.81 10.36
C ARG A 595 -18.70 4.73 11.51
N PHE A 596 -17.74 5.13 12.35
CA PHE A 596 -17.97 6.09 13.44
C PHE A 596 -18.56 7.43 12.94
N VAL A 597 -18.05 7.94 11.82
CA VAL A 597 -18.57 9.18 11.21
C VAL A 597 -19.96 8.95 10.61
N THR A 598 -20.16 7.84 9.90
CA THR A 598 -21.44 7.51 9.25
C THR A 598 -22.56 7.34 10.29
N GLU A 599 -22.26 6.70 11.43
CA GLU A 599 -23.19 6.50 12.55
C GLU A 599 -23.35 7.76 13.43
N LYS A 600 -22.78 8.91 13.02
CA LYS A 600 -22.83 10.20 13.72
C LYS A 600 -22.44 10.11 15.21
N LYS A 601 -21.59 9.15 15.59
CA LYS A 601 -21.22 8.87 16.99
C LYS A 601 -20.56 10.06 17.71
N ARG A 602 -19.94 10.96 16.94
CA ARG A 602 -19.35 12.22 17.44
C ARG A 602 -20.39 13.25 17.89
N THR A 603 -21.57 13.25 17.28
CA THR A 603 -22.61 14.27 17.53
C THR A 603 -23.35 14.05 18.85
N LYS A 604 -23.14 12.89 19.48
CA LYS A 604 -23.68 12.58 20.80
C LYS A 604 -23.12 13.54 21.86
N PRO A 605 -23.87 13.82 22.94
CA PRO A 605 -23.37 14.57 24.08
C PRO A 605 -22.03 14.03 24.58
N ILE A 606 -21.13 14.90 25.04
CA ILE A 606 -19.76 14.52 25.44
C ILE A 606 -19.75 13.36 26.47
N SER A 607 -20.75 13.30 27.35
CA SER A 607 -20.95 12.20 28.31
C SER A 607 -21.08 10.82 27.64
N GLU A 608 -21.73 10.75 26.48
CA GLU A 608 -22.03 9.53 25.70
C GLU A 608 -21.16 9.36 24.44
N ASN A 609 -20.44 10.40 24.05
CA ASN A 609 -19.56 10.41 22.88
C ASN A 609 -18.45 9.35 23.05
N GLU A 610 -18.37 8.38 22.15
CA GLU A 610 -17.36 7.32 22.16
C GLU A 610 -15.94 7.84 21.86
N MET A 611 -15.83 9.08 21.36
CA MET A 611 -14.62 9.73 20.84
C MET A 611 -14.03 9.00 19.63
N GLY A 612 -13.43 9.76 18.72
CA GLY A 612 -12.90 9.19 17.48
C GLY A 612 -11.52 8.56 17.68
N LEU A 613 -11.29 7.40 17.04
CA LEU A 613 -9.95 6.86 16.79
C LEU A 613 -9.19 7.68 15.74
N ASN A 614 -7.85 7.64 15.75
CA ASN A 614 -7.04 8.34 14.76
C ASN A 614 -6.83 7.55 13.45
N PHE A 615 -7.92 7.09 12.82
CA PHE A 615 -7.87 6.26 11.59
C PHE A 615 -8.36 6.97 10.33
N LEU A 616 -9.01 8.14 10.46
CA LEU A 616 -9.44 8.95 9.33
C LEU A 616 -8.52 10.16 9.13
N GLY A 617 -7.98 10.28 7.92
CA GLY A 617 -7.07 11.35 7.51
C GLY A 617 -5.95 10.79 6.65
N GLN A 618 -5.18 11.68 6.04
CA GLN A 618 -3.93 11.29 5.39
C GLN A 618 -2.89 11.00 6.47
N THR A 619 -2.12 9.92 6.34
CA THR A 619 -1.08 9.54 7.31
C THR A 619 -0.10 10.69 7.58
N PHE A 620 0.25 11.47 6.56
CA PHE A 620 1.09 12.67 6.69
C PHE A 620 0.52 13.78 7.60
N SER A 621 -0.78 13.71 7.90
CA SER A 621 -1.49 14.69 8.75
C SER A 621 -1.90 14.13 10.12
N THR A 622 -1.78 12.81 10.30
CA THR A 622 -2.24 12.10 11.50
C THR A 622 -1.14 11.33 12.21
N GLN A 623 0.01 11.09 11.56
CA GLN A 623 1.22 10.47 12.10
C GLN A 623 2.39 11.45 11.92
N PHE A 624 2.95 11.89 13.03
CA PHE A 624 4.04 12.87 13.09
C PHE A 624 5.37 12.12 13.14
N LEU A 625 6.11 12.15 12.03
CA LEU A 625 7.41 11.50 11.95
C LEU A 625 8.41 12.17 12.90
N LEU A 626 9.19 11.36 13.62
CA LEU A 626 10.26 11.84 14.49
C LEU A 626 11.63 11.49 13.92
N CYS A 627 11.86 10.22 13.59
CA CYS A 627 13.10 9.77 12.98
C CYS A 627 12.91 8.45 12.24
N THR A 628 13.88 8.13 11.39
CA THR A 628 13.96 6.84 10.68
C THR A 628 15.40 6.35 10.66
N ILE A 629 15.63 5.06 10.89
CA ILE A 629 16.96 4.45 10.80
C ILE A 629 16.92 3.28 9.81
N THR A 630 17.85 3.27 8.85
CA THR A 630 18.00 2.11 7.97
C THR A 630 18.65 0.94 8.70
N LYS A 631 18.33 -0.29 8.30
CA LYS A 631 18.95 -1.49 8.88
C LYS A 631 20.48 -1.45 8.84
N GLN A 632 21.05 -0.91 7.76
CA GLN A 632 22.50 -0.78 7.63
C GLN A 632 23.07 0.09 8.76
N VAL A 633 22.48 1.25 9.03
CA VAL A 633 22.92 2.14 10.11
C VAL A 633 22.71 1.46 11.46
N SER A 634 21.55 0.85 11.72
CA SER A 634 21.32 0.18 13.01
C SER A 634 22.24 -1.03 13.25
N ASN A 635 22.73 -1.68 12.19
CA ASN A 635 23.68 -2.79 12.31
C ASN A 635 25.11 -2.31 12.53
N MET A 636 25.49 -1.18 11.94
CA MET A 636 26.80 -0.55 12.17
C MET A 636 26.86 0.10 13.57
N HIS A 637 25.72 0.59 14.04
CA HIS A 637 25.57 1.39 15.26
C HIS A 637 24.36 0.90 16.08
N PRO A 638 24.49 -0.23 16.81
CA PRO A 638 23.39 -0.80 17.58
C PRO A 638 22.79 0.14 18.63
N GLU A 639 23.60 1.02 19.21
CA GLU A 639 23.24 2.02 20.22
C GLU A 639 22.45 3.21 19.65
N ALA A 640 22.41 3.38 18.32
CA ALA A 640 21.78 4.52 17.68
C ALA A 640 20.28 4.63 18.00
N ILE A 641 19.59 3.47 18.14
CA ILE A 641 18.17 3.44 18.48
C ILE A 641 17.96 3.92 19.91
N SER A 642 18.72 3.40 20.88
CA SER A 642 18.63 3.83 22.28
C SER A 642 18.90 5.33 22.44
N GLN A 643 19.93 5.86 21.74
CA GLN A 643 20.22 7.30 21.76
C GLN A 643 19.09 8.15 21.16
N LEU A 644 18.46 7.73 20.05
CA LEU A 644 17.28 8.41 19.50
C LEU A 644 16.06 8.30 20.42
N LEU A 645 15.85 7.14 21.06
CA LEU A 645 14.78 6.95 22.03
C LEU A 645 14.96 7.86 23.24
N ASN A 646 16.20 8.04 23.71
CA ASN A 646 16.52 8.95 24.81
C ASN A 646 16.23 10.42 24.45
N LEU A 647 16.59 10.85 23.23
CA LEU A 647 16.22 12.18 22.71
C LEU A 647 14.70 12.38 22.65
N PHE A 648 13.97 11.37 22.17
CA PHE A 648 12.52 11.40 22.16
C PHE A 648 11.92 11.43 23.57
N ALA A 649 12.40 10.59 24.47
CA ALA A 649 11.90 10.50 25.84
C ALA A 649 12.14 11.80 26.61
N THR A 650 13.29 12.45 26.40
CA THR A 650 13.59 13.77 26.97
C THR A 650 12.59 14.82 26.52
N ASP A 651 12.27 14.86 25.22
CA ASP A 651 11.25 15.78 24.68
C ASP A 651 9.85 15.47 25.20
N ALA A 652 9.50 14.18 25.27
CA ALA A 652 8.22 13.69 25.80
C ALA A 652 8.05 14.02 27.30
N ALA A 653 9.11 13.88 28.11
CA ALA A 653 9.10 14.23 29.53
C ALA A 653 8.93 15.73 29.72
N MET A 654 9.61 16.56 28.93
CA MET A 654 9.43 18.02 28.94
C MET A 654 7.98 18.39 28.58
N LEU A 655 7.41 17.78 27.54
CA LEU A 655 6.01 18.01 27.14
C LEU A 655 5.00 17.59 28.21
N ALA A 656 5.27 16.55 28.97
CA ALA A 656 4.37 16.04 30.00
C ALA A 656 4.47 16.87 31.30
N CYS A 657 5.67 17.16 31.77
CA CYS A 657 5.91 17.83 33.05
C CYS A 657 5.80 19.35 32.94
N GLU A 658 6.52 19.94 31.99
CA GLU A 658 6.62 21.39 31.82
C GLU A 658 5.53 21.91 30.87
N GLY A 659 5.34 21.23 29.74
CA GLY A 659 4.45 21.67 28.66
C GLY A 659 4.96 22.91 27.91
N ILE A 660 4.25 23.29 26.85
CA ILE A 660 4.59 24.42 25.98
C ILE A 660 3.57 25.54 26.21
N LEU A 661 4.05 26.78 26.37
CA LEU A 661 3.19 27.95 26.48
C LEU A 661 2.85 28.46 25.07
N CYS A 662 1.57 28.37 24.70
CA CYS A 662 1.02 28.82 23.44
C CYS A 662 -0.13 29.81 23.69
N ASP A 663 0.02 31.08 23.30
CA ASP A 663 -0.99 32.13 23.48
C ASP A 663 -1.56 32.23 24.91
N GLY A 664 -0.68 32.13 25.91
CA GLY A 664 -1.05 32.14 27.33
C GLY A 664 -1.64 30.83 27.86
N THR A 665 -1.89 29.85 26.99
CA THR A 665 -2.35 28.52 27.36
C THR A 665 -1.16 27.56 27.46
N ARG A 666 -1.00 26.89 28.59
CA ARG A 666 0.04 25.86 28.76
C ARG A 666 -0.49 24.51 28.27
N LEU A 667 -0.04 24.09 27.10
CA LEU A 667 -0.36 22.79 26.53
C LEU A 667 0.59 21.72 27.07
N ARG A 668 0.04 20.60 27.50
CA ARG A 668 0.84 19.42 27.88
C ARG A 668 0.49 18.25 26.98
N LEU A 669 1.46 17.40 26.70
CA LEU A 669 1.24 16.15 25.99
C LEU A 669 1.71 15.00 26.86
N VAL A 670 0.87 13.99 27.02
CA VAL A 670 1.17 12.82 27.84
C VAL A 670 1.26 11.60 26.94
N HIS A 671 2.44 11.01 26.92
CA HIS A 671 2.69 9.76 26.22
C HIS A 671 2.08 8.63 27.05
N ILE A 672 0.98 8.06 26.56
CA ILE A 672 0.21 7.03 27.31
C ILE A 672 0.52 5.60 26.85
N GLY A 673 1.38 5.43 25.84
CA GLY A 673 1.83 4.13 25.39
C GLY A 673 2.56 4.16 24.06
N THR A 674 3.33 3.10 23.81
CA THR A 674 4.04 2.84 22.57
C THR A 674 3.35 1.70 21.83
N LYS A 675 2.98 1.95 20.56
CA LYS A 675 2.38 0.96 19.66
C LYS A 675 3.43 0.45 18.68
N GLY A 676 3.29 -0.79 18.27
CA GLY A 676 4.12 -1.40 17.24
C GLY A 676 3.81 -2.87 17.09
N ASP A 677 4.41 -3.50 16.09
CA ASP A 677 4.42 -4.96 16.04
C ASP A 677 5.31 -5.54 17.17
N LEU A 678 5.10 -6.81 17.50
CA LEU A 678 5.82 -7.43 18.62
C LEU A 678 7.35 -7.38 18.47
N PRO A 679 7.94 -7.57 17.27
CA PRO A 679 9.38 -7.37 17.07
C PRO A 679 9.86 -5.94 17.35
N ALA A 680 9.17 -4.92 16.84
CA ALA A 680 9.57 -3.53 17.06
C ALA A 680 9.43 -3.15 18.54
N LEU A 681 8.36 -3.58 19.21
CA LEU A 681 8.20 -3.39 20.65
C LEU A 681 9.30 -4.09 21.45
N GLY A 682 9.66 -5.32 21.08
CA GLY A 682 10.77 -6.06 21.69
C GLY A 682 12.10 -5.31 21.62
N LYS A 683 12.36 -4.64 20.49
CA LYS A 683 13.57 -3.84 20.27
C LYS A 683 13.55 -2.53 21.07
N VAL A 684 12.45 -1.81 21.05
CA VAL A 684 12.31 -0.51 21.73
C VAL A 684 12.23 -0.66 23.25
N GLY A 685 11.57 -1.70 23.73
CA GLY A 685 11.42 -1.99 25.15
C GLY A 685 12.55 -2.82 25.76
N GLY A 686 13.54 -3.26 24.96
CA GLY A 686 14.67 -4.05 25.46
C GLY A 686 14.24 -5.32 26.18
N PHE A 687 13.24 -6.03 25.65
CA PHE A 687 12.61 -7.11 26.39
C PHE A 687 13.49 -8.36 26.53
N THR A 688 13.65 -8.83 27.76
CA THR A 688 14.18 -10.14 28.15
C THR A 688 13.29 -11.30 27.69
N ARG A 689 11.98 -11.07 27.54
CA ARG A 689 11.03 -12.05 27.01
C ARG A 689 10.11 -11.44 25.96
N SER A 690 9.99 -12.11 24.82
CA SER A 690 9.20 -11.63 23.68
C SER A 690 8.78 -12.78 22.77
N PHE A 691 7.89 -12.51 21.82
CA PHE A 691 7.43 -13.50 20.83
C PHE A 691 8.59 -14.14 20.03
N LEU A 692 9.73 -13.47 19.94
CA LEU A 692 10.92 -14.01 19.27
C LEU A 692 11.55 -15.18 20.03
N HIS A 693 11.19 -15.39 21.31
CA HIS A 693 11.70 -16.45 22.18
C HIS A 693 10.81 -17.70 22.19
N VAL A 694 9.78 -17.77 21.32
CA VAL A 694 8.89 -18.94 21.22
C VAL A 694 9.69 -20.23 21.04
N PRO A 695 9.54 -21.22 21.94
CA PRO A 695 10.17 -22.53 21.81
C PRO A 695 9.82 -23.19 20.48
N LYS A 696 10.84 -23.63 19.74
CA LYS A 696 10.64 -24.38 18.47
C LYS A 696 10.41 -25.89 18.69
N ARG A 697 10.46 -26.33 19.94
CA ARG A 697 10.34 -27.72 20.37
C ARG A 697 9.51 -27.76 21.65
N PRO A 698 8.84 -28.89 21.96
CA PRO A 698 8.05 -29.05 23.18
C PRO A 698 8.84 -28.83 24.48
N SER A 699 10.16 -29.07 24.44
CA SER A 699 11.07 -28.70 25.51
C SER A 699 12.39 -28.18 24.96
N THR A 700 12.99 -27.22 25.66
CA THR A 700 14.30 -26.67 25.30
C THR A 700 15.39 -27.04 26.33
N GLN A 701 16.66 -27.02 25.91
CA GLN A 701 17.79 -27.29 26.83
C GLN A 701 17.99 -26.14 27.84
N ASN A 702 17.63 -24.92 27.43
CA ASN A 702 17.68 -23.72 28.26
C ASN A 702 16.23 -23.25 28.44
N PRO A 703 15.60 -23.56 29.60
CA PRO A 703 14.19 -23.26 29.82
C PRO A 703 13.83 -21.83 29.39
N CYS A 704 12.80 -21.71 28.56
CA CYS A 704 12.29 -20.43 28.09
C CYS A 704 11.84 -19.57 29.28
N GLU A 705 12.29 -18.32 29.35
CA GLU A 705 11.88 -17.35 30.39
C GLU A 705 10.51 -16.69 30.09
N GLY A 706 9.83 -17.13 29.04
CA GLY A 706 8.55 -16.61 28.58
C GLY A 706 8.61 -15.98 27.19
N ILE A 707 7.43 -15.79 26.59
CA ILE A 707 7.25 -15.28 25.22
C ILE A 707 6.43 -13.99 25.16
N CYS A 708 5.87 -13.55 26.28
CA CYS A 708 5.02 -12.37 26.37
C CYS A 708 5.70 -11.32 27.25
N HIS A 709 5.70 -10.05 26.85
CA HIS A 709 6.23 -8.97 27.69
C HIS A 709 5.27 -8.59 28.83
N LEU A 710 3.98 -8.92 28.71
CA LEU A 710 2.97 -8.61 29.73
C LEU A 710 2.87 -9.66 30.84
N CYS A 711 3.09 -10.95 30.54
CA CYS A 711 2.93 -12.06 31.48
C CYS A 711 4.11 -13.05 31.39
N LEU A 712 4.04 -14.15 32.15
CA LEU A 712 4.99 -15.27 32.10
C LEU A 712 4.56 -16.39 31.15
N GLY A 713 3.57 -16.15 30.28
CA GLY A 713 3.13 -17.12 29.28
C GLY A 713 4.30 -17.59 28.41
N GLY A 714 4.43 -18.91 28.27
CA GLY A 714 5.53 -19.62 27.60
C GLY A 714 6.75 -19.90 28.46
N GLN A 715 6.73 -19.56 29.75
CA GLN A 715 7.81 -19.89 30.67
C GLN A 715 7.87 -21.41 30.92
N GLU A 716 9.04 -21.99 30.73
CA GLU A 716 9.32 -23.40 31.05
C GLU A 716 9.78 -23.53 32.51
N GLU A 717 9.50 -24.68 33.13
CA GLU A 717 9.99 -24.98 34.47
C GLU A 717 11.53 -24.93 34.51
N ASN A 718 12.08 -24.27 35.54
CA ASN A 718 13.52 -24.21 35.74
C ASN A 718 13.89 -24.46 37.20
N ILE A 719 14.35 -25.69 37.47
CA ILE A 719 14.76 -26.15 38.80
C ILE A 719 15.87 -25.27 39.40
N ARG A 720 16.74 -24.66 38.58
CA ARG A 720 17.87 -23.86 39.07
C ARG A 720 17.43 -22.49 39.57
N THR A 721 16.42 -21.89 38.95
CA THR A 721 15.90 -20.57 39.33
C THR A 721 14.63 -20.66 40.16
N GLY A 722 14.03 -21.85 40.28
CA GLY A 722 12.72 -22.06 40.89
C GLY A 722 11.56 -21.55 40.02
N ALA A 723 11.78 -21.34 38.72
CA ALA A 723 10.73 -20.84 37.84
C ALA A 723 9.67 -21.93 37.58
N GLU A 724 8.41 -21.56 37.74
CA GLU A 724 7.26 -22.41 37.46
C GLU A 724 6.91 -22.44 35.96
N HIS A 725 6.22 -23.50 35.52
CA HIS A 725 5.77 -23.65 34.15
C HIS A 725 4.44 -22.92 33.89
N PHE A 726 4.43 -22.03 32.90
CA PHE A 726 3.23 -21.30 32.46
C PHE A 726 3.04 -21.47 30.94
N PRO A 727 2.36 -22.52 30.46
CA PRO A 727 2.17 -22.77 29.03
C PRO A 727 1.34 -21.67 28.36
N TYR A 728 1.81 -21.11 27.25
CA TYR A 728 1.07 -20.07 26.53
C TYR A 728 -0.14 -20.63 25.76
N GLU A 729 -0.17 -21.95 25.53
CA GLU A 729 -1.28 -22.69 24.94
C GLU A 729 -2.41 -23.01 25.93
N ASP A 730 -2.30 -22.55 27.18
CA ASP A 730 -3.43 -22.60 28.11
C ASP A 730 -4.53 -21.64 27.63
N LEU A 731 -5.55 -22.21 27.00
CA LEU A 731 -6.72 -21.50 26.45
C LEU A 731 -7.97 -21.64 27.33
N ARG A 732 -7.81 -22.04 28.61
CA ARG A 732 -8.93 -22.08 29.56
C ARG A 732 -9.48 -20.65 29.77
N PRO A 733 -10.74 -20.51 30.23
CA PRO A 733 -11.32 -19.19 30.52
C PRO A 733 -10.54 -18.34 31.53
N ARG A 734 -9.75 -18.98 32.40
CA ARG A 734 -8.79 -18.34 33.31
C ARG A 734 -7.45 -19.04 33.15
N PRO A 735 -6.65 -18.65 32.16
CA PRO A 735 -5.41 -19.34 31.89
C PRO A 735 -4.39 -19.04 32.99
N CYS A 736 -3.55 -20.01 33.31
CA CYS A 736 -2.60 -19.91 34.43
C CYS A 736 -1.59 -18.77 34.29
N TRP A 737 -1.34 -18.29 33.07
CA TRP A 737 -0.48 -17.12 32.82
C TRP A 737 -1.18 -15.79 33.08
N GLU A 738 -2.51 -15.72 33.17
CA GLU A 738 -3.26 -14.47 33.40
C GLU A 738 -2.88 -13.82 34.74
N GLN A 739 -2.82 -14.62 35.81
CA GLN A 739 -2.42 -14.15 37.14
C GLN A 739 -0.96 -13.66 37.22
N THR A 740 -0.17 -13.92 36.18
CA THR A 740 1.24 -13.48 36.09
C THR A 740 1.40 -12.17 35.30
N MET A 741 0.29 -11.58 34.84
CA MET A 741 0.34 -10.30 34.15
C MET A 741 0.90 -9.20 35.07
N HIS A 742 1.87 -8.44 34.56
CA HIS A 742 2.53 -7.32 35.24
C HIS A 742 3.31 -7.67 36.53
N THR A 743 3.40 -8.94 36.92
CA THR A 743 4.09 -9.34 38.16
C THR A 743 5.61 -9.28 38.06
N VAL A 744 6.15 -9.44 36.84
CA VAL A 744 7.59 -9.39 36.55
C VAL A 744 7.82 -8.42 35.40
N LEU A 745 8.77 -7.48 35.53
CA LEU A 745 9.12 -6.60 34.43
C LEU A 745 9.83 -7.36 33.30
N PRO A 746 9.59 -7.07 32.03
CA PRO A 746 10.21 -7.78 30.92
C PRO A 746 11.58 -7.18 30.56
N TRP A 747 12.20 -6.33 31.37
CA TRP A 747 13.53 -5.76 31.13
C TRP A 747 14.38 -5.79 32.39
N ARG A 748 15.71 -5.77 32.21
CA ARG A 748 16.67 -5.65 33.33
C ARG A 748 16.93 -4.21 33.72
N THR A 749 16.88 -3.32 32.74
CA THR A 749 17.08 -1.87 32.89
C THR A 749 15.85 -1.17 32.33
N GLU A 750 15.37 -0.13 32.98
CA GLU A 750 14.22 0.65 32.50
C GLU A 750 14.47 1.16 31.07
N PRO A 751 13.56 0.93 30.11
CA PRO A 751 13.74 1.37 28.73
C PRO A 751 13.77 2.90 28.62
N ASP A 752 14.67 3.43 27.79
CA ASP A 752 14.77 4.87 27.52
C ASP A 752 13.42 5.49 27.13
N MET A 753 12.60 4.74 26.39
CA MET A 753 11.27 5.14 25.91
C MET A 753 10.31 5.60 27.01
N ILE A 754 10.48 5.12 28.24
CA ILE A 754 9.61 5.46 29.39
C ILE A 754 10.30 6.32 30.46
N SER A 755 11.56 6.67 30.25
CA SER A 755 12.34 7.46 31.21
C SER A 755 11.74 8.85 31.41
N GLY A 756 11.50 9.22 32.67
CA GLY A 756 10.96 10.53 33.05
C GLY A 756 9.48 10.76 32.70
N LEU A 757 8.78 9.76 32.16
CA LEU A 757 7.36 9.90 31.80
C LEU A 757 6.44 9.58 32.99
N PRO A 758 5.32 10.30 33.14
CA PRO A 758 4.27 9.92 34.08
C PRO A 758 3.55 8.68 33.53
N ILE A 759 3.73 7.51 34.14
CA ILE A 759 3.12 6.24 33.73
C ILE A 759 2.42 5.53 34.89
N ASN A 760 1.79 4.39 34.64
CA ASN A 760 1.44 3.46 35.72
C ASN A 760 2.64 2.54 36.00
N ARG A 761 3.35 2.75 37.12
CA ARG A 761 4.55 1.98 37.47
C ARG A 761 4.25 0.52 37.82
N GLU A 762 3.07 0.25 38.38
CA GLU A 762 2.64 -1.11 38.74
C GLU A 762 2.40 -1.97 37.49
N GLU A 763 2.00 -1.34 36.38
CA GLU A 763 1.71 -1.99 35.11
C GLU A 763 2.62 -1.49 33.98
N ALA A 764 3.88 -1.14 34.29
CA ALA A 764 4.78 -0.47 33.35
C ALA A 764 4.93 -1.22 32.01
N SER A 765 4.90 -2.56 32.01
CA SER A 765 4.93 -3.38 30.79
C SER A 765 3.77 -3.09 29.84
N GLY A 766 2.61 -2.70 30.37
CA GLY A 766 1.41 -2.34 29.62
C GLY A 766 1.55 -1.06 28.80
N PHE A 767 2.58 -0.25 29.07
CA PHE A 767 2.93 0.90 28.25
C PHE A 767 3.26 0.49 26.80
N PHE A 768 3.80 -0.71 26.60
CA PHE A 768 4.06 -1.26 25.27
C PHE A 768 2.82 -1.99 24.77
N CYS A 769 1.95 -1.23 24.10
CA CYS A 769 0.60 -1.65 23.72
C CYS A 769 0.62 -2.73 22.64
N LEU A 770 -0.11 -3.82 22.88
CA LEU A 770 -0.34 -4.86 21.88
C LEU A 770 -1.16 -4.33 20.70
N ASP A 771 -0.71 -4.60 19.47
CA ASP A 771 -1.55 -4.43 18.27
C ASP A 771 -2.42 -5.67 18.09
N LEU A 772 -3.64 -5.63 18.64
CA LEU A 772 -4.65 -6.67 18.48
C LEU A 772 -4.90 -7.03 17.01
N TRP A 773 -4.88 -6.05 16.10
CA TRP A 773 -5.17 -6.31 14.69
C TRP A 773 -4.05 -7.07 14.03
N HIS A 774 -2.80 -6.71 14.30
CA HIS A 774 -1.66 -7.44 13.77
C HIS A 774 -1.58 -8.86 14.36
N ILE A 775 -1.71 -8.98 15.69
CA ILE A 775 -1.67 -10.26 16.42
C ILE A 775 -2.78 -11.20 15.93
N PHE A 776 -4.01 -10.69 15.77
CA PHE A 776 -5.10 -11.51 15.28
C PHE A 776 -4.93 -11.86 13.79
N HIS A 777 -4.80 -10.88 12.90
CA HIS A 777 -4.86 -11.15 11.47
C HIS A 777 -3.65 -11.94 10.96
N LEU A 778 -2.43 -11.60 11.40
CA LEU A 778 -1.22 -12.27 10.95
C LEU A 778 -0.77 -13.42 11.86
N GLY A 779 -1.30 -13.48 13.08
CA GLY A 779 -1.19 -14.64 13.98
C GLY A 779 -2.44 -15.52 13.91
N ILE A 780 -3.31 -15.42 14.91
CA ILE A 780 -4.39 -16.39 15.20
C ILE A 780 -5.29 -16.69 13.99
N CYS A 781 -5.79 -15.66 13.31
CA CYS A 781 -6.72 -15.79 12.19
C CYS A 781 -6.14 -16.61 11.04
N LYS A 782 -4.84 -16.44 10.77
CA LYS A 782 -4.14 -17.12 9.70
C LYS A 782 -4.03 -18.63 9.96
N HIS A 783 -3.81 -19.01 11.21
CA HIS A 783 -3.88 -20.41 11.66
C HIS A 783 -5.32 -20.92 11.61
N PHE A 784 -6.25 -20.21 12.24
CA PHE A 784 -7.65 -20.61 12.35
C PHE A 784 -8.28 -20.87 10.98
N VAL A 785 -8.15 -19.93 10.03
CA VAL A 785 -8.70 -20.07 8.68
C VAL A 785 -8.11 -21.27 7.96
N ALA A 786 -6.78 -21.45 8.02
CA ALA A 786 -6.14 -22.56 7.32
C ALA A 786 -6.57 -23.91 7.88
N ASN A 787 -6.60 -24.05 9.21
CA ASN A 787 -7.07 -25.27 9.87
C ASN A 787 -8.54 -25.54 9.56
N SER A 788 -9.40 -24.51 9.62
CA SER A 788 -10.83 -24.64 9.30
C SER A 788 -11.07 -25.12 7.87
N LEU A 789 -10.38 -24.54 6.89
CA LEU A 789 -10.52 -24.95 5.48
C LEU A 789 -10.02 -26.38 5.23
N VAL A 790 -8.93 -26.79 5.88
CA VAL A 790 -8.44 -28.17 5.78
C VAL A 790 -9.41 -29.14 6.44
N MET A 791 -9.91 -28.84 7.64
CA MET A 791 -10.91 -29.69 8.31
C MET A 791 -12.19 -29.84 7.48
N ILE A 792 -12.70 -28.74 6.90
CA ILE A 792 -13.84 -28.81 5.98
C ILE A 792 -13.50 -29.68 4.76
N ALA A 793 -12.28 -29.57 4.22
CA ALA A 793 -11.86 -30.39 3.09
C ALA A 793 -11.61 -31.86 3.45
N GLU A 794 -11.22 -32.17 4.68
CA GLU A 794 -11.09 -33.55 5.17
C GLU A 794 -12.45 -34.18 5.50
N SER A 795 -13.46 -33.37 5.81
CA SER A 795 -14.83 -33.83 6.07
C SER A 795 -15.53 -34.45 4.86
N ASP A 796 -16.60 -35.19 5.13
CA ASP A 796 -17.49 -35.80 4.15
C ASP A 796 -18.48 -34.81 3.51
N LEU A 797 -18.44 -33.53 3.92
CA LEU A 797 -19.33 -32.48 3.38
C LEU A 797 -19.15 -32.28 1.86
N LEU A 798 -17.93 -32.51 1.36
CA LEU A 798 -17.62 -32.35 -0.05
C LEU A 798 -17.58 -33.72 -0.74
N PRO A 799 -18.47 -33.99 -1.72
CA PRO A 799 -18.64 -35.31 -2.33
C PRO A 799 -17.49 -35.71 -3.29
N ARG A 800 -16.34 -35.04 -3.22
CA ARG A 800 -15.22 -35.21 -4.15
C ARG A 800 -14.14 -36.11 -3.54
N SER A 801 -13.62 -37.04 -4.33
CA SER A 801 -12.70 -38.08 -3.86
C SER A 801 -11.27 -37.61 -3.58
N SER A 802 -10.80 -36.52 -4.19
CA SER A 802 -9.45 -35.99 -3.96
C SER A 802 -9.45 -34.63 -3.26
N MET A 803 -8.44 -34.41 -2.42
CA MET A 803 -8.23 -33.17 -1.68
C MET A 803 -8.10 -31.97 -2.64
N GLU A 804 -7.42 -32.15 -3.76
CA GLU A 804 -7.19 -31.13 -4.79
C GLU A 804 -8.51 -30.72 -5.45
N ASN A 805 -9.41 -31.69 -5.69
CA ASN A 805 -10.74 -31.42 -6.22
C ASN A 805 -11.62 -30.68 -5.20
N LYS A 806 -11.51 -31.01 -3.91
CA LYS A 806 -12.21 -30.31 -2.82
C LYS A 806 -11.72 -28.86 -2.70
N PHE A 807 -10.40 -28.64 -2.70
CA PHE A 807 -9.80 -27.31 -2.72
C PHE A 807 -10.13 -26.50 -3.97
N LYS A 808 -10.18 -27.13 -5.14
CA LYS A 808 -10.68 -26.49 -6.35
C LYS A 808 -12.12 -26.00 -6.18
N SER A 809 -13.00 -26.82 -5.59
CA SER A 809 -14.38 -26.44 -5.32
C SER A 809 -14.47 -25.24 -4.38
N MET A 810 -13.65 -25.20 -3.33
CA MET A 810 -13.56 -24.04 -2.42
C MET A 810 -13.03 -22.80 -3.13
N THR A 811 -12.04 -22.96 -4.02
CA THR A 811 -11.48 -21.87 -4.82
C THR A 811 -12.53 -21.25 -5.72
N ASP A 812 -13.32 -22.07 -6.42
CA ASP A 812 -14.37 -21.60 -7.32
C ASP A 812 -15.45 -20.81 -6.54
N GLU A 813 -15.81 -21.26 -5.34
CA GLU A 813 -16.72 -20.51 -4.44
C GLU A 813 -16.09 -19.21 -3.93
N TYR A 814 -14.81 -19.23 -3.51
CA TYR A 814 -14.09 -18.03 -3.05
C TYR A 814 -13.99 -16.95 -4.13
N VAL A 815 -13.66 -17.35 -5.36
CA VAL A 815 -13.62 -16.45 -6.52
C VAL A 815 -14.99 -15.82 -6.76
N THR A 816 -16.05 -16.61 -6.67
CA THR A 816 -17.43 -16.15 -6.81
C THR A 816 -17.79 -15.17 -5.71
N PHE A 817 -17.53 -15.52 -4.44
CA PHE A 817 -17.76 -14.68 -3.27
C PHE A 817 -17.07 -13.32 -3.40
N CYS A 818 -15.78 -13.30 -3.74
CA CYS A 818 -15.02 -12.06 -3.90
C CYS A 818 -15.56 -11.17 -5.02
N ARG A 819 -15.97 -11.76 -6.16
CA ARG A 819 -16.56 -11.01 -7.29
C ARG A 819 -17.91 -10.39 -6.91
N THR A 820 -18.78 -11.17 -6.28
CA THR A 820 -20.11 -10.72 -5.86
C THR A 820 -20.02 -9.58 -4.86
N ASN A 821 -19.10 -9.68 -3.88
CA ASN A 821 -18.94 -8.68 -2.83
C ASN A 821 -17.94 -7.56 -3.20
N ARG A 822 -17.41 -7.55 -4.43
CA ARG A 822 -16.41 -6.58 -4.91
C ARG A 822 -15.18 -6.48 -3.99
N LEU A 823 -14.75 -7.62 -3.44
CA LEU A 823 -13.58 -7.73 -2.57
C LEU A 823 -12.30 -7.96 -3.36
N ALA A 824 -11.17 -7.49 -2.82
CA ALA A 824 -9.87 -7.76 -3.38
C ALA A 824 -9.50 -9.23 -3.20
N MET A 825 -9.13 -9.89 -4.30
CA MET A 825 -8.75 -11.30 -4.30
C MET A 825 -7.25 -11.41 -4.00
N TRP A 826 -6.89 -11.68 -2.75
CA TRP A 826 -5.48 -11.71 -2.30
C TRP A 826 -4.75 -13.02 -2.61
N ILE A 827 -5.48 -14.13 -2.64
CA ILE A 827 -5.01 -15.44 -3.11
C ILE A 827 -5.74 -15.79 -4.40
N THR A 828 -5.04 -16.42 -5.35
CA THR A 828 -5.65 -16.85 -6.61
C THR A 828 -6.30 -18.22 -6.49
N GLU A 829 -5.77 -19.08 -5.61
CA GLU A 829 -6.26 -20.43 -5.36
C GLU A 829 -6.11 -20.82 -3.89
N ILE A 830 -7.06 -21.61 -3.41
CA ILE A 830 -6.95 -22.37 -2.16
C ILE A 830 -6.36 -23.71 -2.54
N SER A 831 -5.19 -24.04 -2.00
CA SER A 831 -4.46 -25.28 -2.29
C SER A 831 -3.58 -25.69 -1.10
N ARG A 832 -2.97 -26.87 -1.18
CA ARG A 832 -1.99 -27.34 -0.17
C ARG A 832 -0.86 -26.35 0.05
N ASP A 833 -0.38 -25.68 -1.02
CA ASP A 833 0.68 -24.67 -0.91
C ASP A 833 0.17 -23.39 -0.20
N THR A 834 -1.03 -22.91 -0.57
CA THR A 834 -1.63 -21.73 0.06
C THR A 834 -1.88 -21.92 1.56
N LEU A 835 -2.14 -23.15 2.00
CA LEU A 835 -2.45 -23.51 3.39
C LEU A 835 -1.27 -24.17 4.13
N LEU A 836 -0.08 -24.23 3.51
CA LEU A 836 1.11 -24.92 4.03
C LEU A 836 0.79 -26.32 4.59
N PHE A 837 -0.04 -27.06 3.88
CA PHE A 837 -0.57 -28.36 4.29
C PHE A 837 -0.08 -29.48 3.34
N PRO A 838 1.18 -29.94 3.51
CA PRO A 838 1.71 -31.01 2.66
C PRO A 838 1.03 -32.36 2.96
N GLN A 839 0.71 -32.64 4.22
CA GLN A 839 0.16 -33.92 4.69
C GLN A 839 -0.59 -33.77 6.02
N GLY A 840 -1.45 -34.76 6.36
CA GLY A 840 -2.33 -34.74 7.54
C GLY A 840 -1.66 -34.65 8.92
N SER A 841 -0.36 -34.93 9.02
CA SER A 841 0.39 -34.80 10.29
C SER A 841 0.97 -33.40 10.54
N VAL A 842 0.77 -32.46 9.61
CA VAL A 842 1.27 -31.08 9.73
C VAL A 842 0.11 -30.13 9.96
N ALA A 843 0.18 -29.33 11.02
CA ALA A 843 -0.81 -28.30 11.30
C ALA A 843 -0.84 -27.24 10.17
N PRO A 844 -1.98 -27.01 9.50
CA PRO A 844 -2.12 -26.00 8.45
C PRO A 844 -1.82 -24.58 8.94
N VAL A 845 -1.20 -23.78 8.08
CA VAL A 845 -0.94 -22.34 8.30
C VAL A 845 -1.02 -21.61 6.97
N GLY A 846 -1.74 -20.50 6.89
CA GLY A 846 -1.77 -19.71 5.65
C GLY A 846 -0.37 -19.33 5.16
N LYS A 847 -0.15 -19.24 3.85
CA LYS A 847 1.13 -18.76 3.29
C LYS A 847 1.22 -17.24 3.16
N TRP A 848 0.09 -16.54 3.25
CA TRP A 848 0.01 -15.09 3.01
C TRP A 848 0.62 -14.25 4.15
N ASN A 849 1.10 -13.05 3.80
CA ASN A 849 1.80 -12.14 4.74
C ASN A 849 1.10 -10.78 4.88
N LYS A 850 -0.14 -10.63 4.40
CA LYS A 850 -0.93 -9.41 4.54
C LYS A 850 -2.16 -9.66 5.39
N GLY A 851 -2.39 -8.84 6.42
CA GLY A 851 -3.53 -8.98 7.32
C GLY A 851 -4.89 -8.89 6.60
N SER A 852 -4.98 -8.06 5.56
CA SER A 852 -6.18 -7.93 4.71
C SER A 852 -6.55 -9.22 3.98
N CYS A 853 -5.58 -10.10 3.70
CA CYS A 853 -5.85 -11.44 3.18
C CYS A 853 -6.58 -12.28 4.22
N SER A 854 -6.10 -12.30 5.47
CA SER A 854 -6.77 -12.99 6.57
C SER A 854 -8.19 -12.47 6.77
N THR A 855 -8.41 -11.15 6.75
CA THR A 855 -9.77 -10.57 6.84
C THR A 855 -10.68 -11.09 5.73
N THR A 856 -10.20 -11.06 4.47
CA THR A 856 -11.00 -11.50 3.31
C THR A 856 -11.31 -13.00 3.39
N MET A 857 -10.33 -13.80 3.81
CA MET A 857 -10.51 -15.25 3.98
C MET A 857 -11.44 -15.59 5.13
N MET A 858 -11.44 -14.80 6.20
CA MET A 858 -12.34 -14.98 7.34
C MET A 858 -13.79 -14.65 6.96
N LEU A 859 -14.01 -13.60 6.16
CA LEU A 859 -15.34 -13.29 5.60
C LEU A 859 -15.80 -14.39 4.64
N PHE A 860 -14.90 -14.92 3.81
CA PHE A 860 -15.20 -16.05 2.95
C PHE A 860 -15.56 -17.30 3.75
N LEU A 861 -14.82 -17.62 4.81
CA LEU A 861 -15.09 -18.77 5.67
C LEU A 861 -16.48 -18.66 6.30
N GLU A 862 -16.90 -17.47 6.76
CA GLU A 862 -18.24 -17.25 7.31
C GLU A 862 -19.33 -17.47 6.25
N HIS A 863 -19.14 -16.92 5.04
CA HIS A 863 -20.02 -17.16 3.90
C HIS A 863 -20.13 -18.65 3.58
N TYR A 864 -18.99 -19.34 3.54
CA TYR A 864 -18.91 -20.77 3.26
C TYR A 864 -19.63 -21.60 4.32
N CYS A 865 -19.38 -21.33 5.60
CA CYS A 865 -20.04 -22.01 6.72
C CYS A 865 -21.55 -21.78 6.69
N THR A 866 -21.99 -20.55 6.43
CA THR A 866 -23.42 -20.22 6.33
C THR A 866 -24.08 -20.95 5.16
N LYS A 867 -23.38 -21.05 4.03
CA LYS A 867 -23.92 -21.68 2.81
C LYS A 867 -23.94 -23.20 2.88
N PHE A 868 -22.94 -23.84 3.50
CA PHE A 868 -22.74 -25.29 3.39
C PHE A 868 -22.80 -26.05 4.71
N ILE A 869 -22.63 -25.41 5.86
CA ILE A 869 -22.51 -26.08 7.17
C ILE A 869 -23.73 -25.82 8.05
N LYS A 870 -24.04 -24.55 8.32
CA LYS A 870 -25.12 -24.17 9.24
C LYS A 870 -26.46 -24.72 8.77
N GLY A 871 -27.10 -25.55 9.60
CA GLY A 871 -28.37 -26.22 9.30
C GLY A 871 -28.28 -27.31 8.22
N LYS A 872 -27.07 -27.72 7.83
CA LYS A 872 -26.81 -28.72 6.78
C LYS A 872 -25.84 -29.83 7.19
N SER A 873 -25.18 -29.68 8.34
CA SER A 873 -24.28 -30.66 8.91
C SER A 873 -24.55 -30.76 10.42
N ASP A 874 -24.50 -31.99 10.93
CA ASP A 874 -24.57 -32.29 12.36
C ASP A 874 -23.17 -32.56 12.95
N ASP A 875 -22.11 -32.36 12.16
CA ASP A 875 -20.72 -32.51 12.63
C ASP A 875 -20.38 -31.38 13.60
N GLU A 876 -20.15 -31.75 14.86
CA GLU A 876 -19.86 -30.82 15.96
C GLU A 876 -18.64 -29.94 15.68
N GLN A 877 -17.59 -30.48 15.04
CA GLN A 877 -16.39 -29.70 14.72
C GLN A 877 -16.67 -28.67 13.62
N LEU A 878 -17.45 -29.04 12.59
CA LEU A 878 -17.84 -28.11 11.54
C LEU A 878 -18.76 -27.01 12.09
N LEU A 879 -19.67 -27.34 13.00
CA LEU A 879 -20.53 -26.36 13.67
C LEU A 879 -19.70 -25.42 14.57
N LEU A 880 -18.72 -25.93 15.31
CA LEU A 880 -17.79 -25.12 16.10
C LEU A 880 -16.97 -24.16 15.22
N ILE A 881 -16.52 -24.61 14.04
CA ILE A 881 -15.87 -23.73 13.05
C ILE A 881 -16.84 -22.63 12.62
N ALA A 882 -18.08 -22.97 12.28
CA ALA A 882 -19.06 -22.01 11.80
C ALA A 882 -19.40 -20.94 12.84
N ASP A 883 -19.60 -21.34 14.09
CA ASP A 883 -19.94 -20.46 15.19
C ASP A 883 -18.74 -19.62 15.64
N GLY A 884 -17.56 -20.24 15.78
CA GLY A 884 -16.31 -19.54 16.07
C GLY A 884 -15.97 -18.50 15.01
N THR A 885 -16.16 -18.82 13.74
CA THR A 885 -15.95 -17.88 12.62
C THR A 885 -16.87 -16.67 12.73
N SER A 886 -18.15 -16.90 12.98
CA SER A 886 -19.17 -15.85 13.11
C SER A 886 -18.88 -14.96 14.33
N ALA A 887 -18.53 -15.56 15.47
CA ALA A 887 -18.19 -14.85 16.70
C ALA A 887 -16.98 -13.93 16.50
N MET A 888 -15.90 -14.44 15.89
CA MET A 888 -14.71 -13.64 15.61
C MET A 888 -14.98 -12.49 14.63
N ASN A 889 -15.69 -12.73 13.52
CA ASN A 889 -16.01 -11.66 12.56
C ASN A 889 -16.89 -10.57 13.20
N ARG A 890 -17.87 -10.95 14.02
CA ARG A 890 -18.69 -10.00 14.78
C ARG A 890 -17.85 -9.20 15.77
N ALA A 891 -16.96 -9.85 16.52
CA ALA A 891 -16.11 -9.19 17.50
C ALA A 891 -15.22 -8.13 16.84
N LEU A 892 -14.46 -8.50 15.80
CA LEU A 892 -13.59 -7.57 15.07
C LEU A 892 -14.38 -6.43 14.43
N SER A 893 -15.48 -6.75 13.74
CA SER A 893 -16.30 -5.75 13.05
C SER A 893 -16.92 -4.74 14.01
N THR A 894 -17.30 -5.20 15.21
CA THR A 894 -17.83 -4.33 16.28
C THR A 894 -16.73 -3.43 16.84
N MET A 895 -15.54 -3.97 17.09
CA MET A 895 -14.40 -3.17 17.56
C MET A 895 -13.95 -2.14 16.51
N TYR A 896 -13.83 -2.51 15.22
CA TYR A 896 -13.53 -1.55 14.14
C TYR A 896 -14.60 -0.45 13.97
N GLY A 897 -15.85 -0.75 14.31
CA GLY A 897 -16.97 0.20 14.28
C GLY A 897 -17.10 1.07 15.52
N SER A 898 -16.36 0.77 16.59
CA SER A 898 -16.44 1.49 17.86
C SER A 898 -15.59 2.77 17.84
N GLY A 899 -15.93 3.72 18.72
CA GLY A 899 -15.02 4.82 19.04
C GLY A 899 -13.85 4.36 19.93
N TYR A 900 -13.07 5.32 20.42
CA TYR A 900 -11.98 5.06 21.36
C TYR A 900 -12.50 4.41 22.66
N TRP A 901 -13.65 4.90 23.14
CA TRP A 901 -14.37 4.33 24.27
C TRP A 901 -15.51 3.45 23.76
N VAL A 902 -15.40 2.14 23.97
CA VAL A 902 -16.45 1.19 23.58
C VAL A 902 -17.68 1.41 24.47
N ASN A 903 -18.84 1.66 23.85
CA ASN A 903 -20.08 1.85 24.58
C ASN A 903 -20.48 0.56 25.35
N LYS A 904 -21.09 0.69 26.54
CA LYS A 904 -21.53 -0.44 27.37
C LYS A 904 -22.38 -1.47 26.60
N ASN A 905 -23.26 -1.03 25.69
CA ASN A 905 -24.08 -1.94 24.87
C ASN A 905 -23.23 -2.70 23.85
N CYS A 906 -22.26 -2.03 23.22
CA CYS A 906 -21.29 -2.67 22.33
C CYS A 906 -20.42 -3.67 23.12
N ALA A 907 -19.92 -3.29 24.29
CA ALA A 907 -19.16 -4.17 25.16
C ALA A 907 -19.98 -5.41 25.58
N LYS A 908 -21.25 -5.23 25.95
CA LYS A 908 -22.18 -6.34 26.23
C LYS A 908 -22.42 -7.23 25.02
N SER A 909 -22.47 -6.67 23.80
CA SER A 909 -22.60 -7.49 22.59
C SER A 909 -21.33 -8.26 22.25
N LEU A 910 -20.15 -7.73 22.64
CA LEU A 910 -18.87 -8.42 22.50
C LEU A 910 -18.73 -9.56 23.52
N SER A 911 -19.29 -9.42 24.73
CA SER A 911 -19.22 -10.43 25.78
C SER A 911 -20.30 -11.51 25.68
N ARG A 912 -21.39 -11.26 24.96
CA ARG A 912 -22.40 -12.29 24.68
C ARG A 912 -21.84 -13.31 23.70
N SER A 913 -21.34 -14.43 24.22
CA SER A 913 -21.36 -15.67 23.46
C SER A 913 -22.83 -16.05 23.28
N ASP A 914 -23.29 -16.21 22.04
CA ASP A 914 -24.67 -16.62 21.74
C ASP A 914 -25.00 -18.06 22.25
N GLY A 915 -24.09 -18.70 23.00
CA GLY A 915 -24.21 -20.09 23.44
C GLY A 915 -23.92 -20.37 24.91
N ASP A 916 -23.54 -19.40 25.76
CA ASP A 916 -23.26 -19.71 27.17
C ASP A 916 -23.85 -18.72 28.16
N GLN A 917 -24.88 -19.18 28.89
CA GLN A 917 -25.48 -18.49 30.02
C GLN A 917 -24.49 -18.26 31.17
N ARG A 918 -23.30 -18.91 31.16
CA ARG A 918 -22.27 -18.82 32.21
C ARG A 918 -21.27 -17.66 32.04
N GLY A 919 -21.26 -16.97 30.91
CA GLY A 919 -20.33 -15.84 30.67
C GLY A 919 -20.72 -14.51 31.34
N ARG A 920 -21.79 -14.47 32.16
CA ARG A 920 -22.34 -13.22 32.72
C ARG A 920 -21.50 -12.59 33.83
N ASP A 921 -20.62 -13.33 34.49
CA ASP A 921 -20.04 -12.88 35.76
C ASP A 921 -18.68 -12.17 35.65
N CYS A 922 -18.12 -12.00 34.44
CA CYS A 922 -16.75 -11.48 34.29
C CYS A 922 -16.63 -10.01 33.83
N TYR A 923 -17.73 -9.28 33.57
CA TYR A 923 -17.66 -7.97 32.89
C TYR A 923 -18.55 -6.86 33.45
N ASP A 924 -19.13 -7.00 34.64
CA ASP A 924 -19.82 -5.89 35.31
C ASP A 924 -18.87 -5.05 36.18
#